data_AF-A0A3D8HNN7-F1
#
_entry.id   AF-A0A3D8HNN7-F1
#
_cell.length_a   1.000
_cell.length_b   1.000
_cell.length_c   1.000
_cell.angle_alpha   90.00
_cell.angle_beta   90.00
_cell.angle_gamma   90.00
#
_symmetry.space_group_name_H-M   'P 1'
#
loop_
_entity.id
_entity.type
_entity.pdbx_description
1 polymer ?
#
loop_
_entity_poly.entity_id
_entity_poly.type
_entity_poly.pdbx_seq_one_letter_code
_entity_poly.pdbx_strand_id
1 'polypeptide(L)'
;MNPSPTLFASSDGSLSAFNEEFGECYSSLSEGALSEKLAKHIAPAFEYLRSKMQSDDSQAKTPPSTKSDIWILDICFGLGYNAFLSASAFEYLLGQSNTQPKPASTKLHIISLEKDRATLDLARQIWHLDDKKWQSLASGQSTSLNQSTSLTIIWGDASSVLKNLAQDLKNDFASDLQAESKSQKYFADFERDFAEDFGGSFAEYFARDFAGFDIIYQDPFSFGKNPALWSEEHFKHLFAISKSTCLITSYATRKEVLANAQKAGFLAYKLKGDFNRFCQEIFLKHTSKISNEAKSRLNLQVKPRESSLFSKQKLPAKCAKSHKPHQTKHAKPHKPQGEPMRIVFMGTPIFATIVFDRLLAELERAGRSCEVLRVITQEDKPVGRKGIITPPPMKQKALQKGIEVLQPRALDSAFSQALASLQIDFILVVAYGKILPKSILQIAPCINVHASILPKYRGASPIQQMILSDDSYYGVSIMAMEEGLDSGGILGVSKIPRNDEDYTALSATLAQLGGAELARILCEFDTITPLPQDESKASYCKKICKADGEVRFTNASEIYKKSLAFSPWPSVFMPNGIKIFGIKVAQIEAREAKAGEVLSISPTIVACQKGAIEIDELQAPSKNKMRASEFLKTRGIKIGTNLLEI
;
A
#
# COMPACT_ATOMS: atom_id res chain seq x y z
N MET A 1 -8.46 21.04 9.37
CA MET A 1 -7.08 20.68 9.02
C MET A 1 -6.51 20.00 10.24
N ASN A 2 -5.98 18.79 10.12
CA ASN A 2 -5.35 18.14 11.27
C ASN A 2 -3.93 18.72 11.44
N PRO A 3 -3.41 18.86 12.67
CA PRO A 3 -2.04 19.29 12.88
C PRO A 3 -1.07 18.28 12.24
N SER A 4 0.07 18.78 11.76
CA SER A 4 1.17 17.91 11.36
C SER A 4 1.78 17.27 12.61
N PRO A 5 2.01 15.94 12.64
CA PRO A 5 2.58 15.30 13.81
C PRO A 5 4.04 15.73 14.01
N THR A 6 4.36 16.12 15.23
CA THR A 6 5.70 16.51 15.68
C THR A 6 6.61 15.29 15.66
N LEU A 7 7.67 15.31 14.83
CA LEU A 7 8.64 14.22 14.80
C LEU A 7 9.63 14.37 15.96
N PHE A 8 9.93 13.26 16.64
CA PHE A 8 10.92 13.19 17.71
C PHE A 8 11.86 11.99 17.51
N ALA A 9 13.04 12.03 18.12
CA ALA A 9 13.96 10.90 18.13
C ALA A 9 13.64 9.95 19.31
N SER A 10 13.40 8.68 19.00
CA SER A 10 13.41 7.57 19.96
C SER A 10 14.81 7.36 20.55
N SER A 11 14.93 6.55 21.62
CA SER A 11 16.22 6.29 22.29
C SER A 11 17.24 5.55 21.41
N ASP A 12 16.80 4.82 20.39
CA ASP A 12 17.67 4.21 19.36
C ASP A 12 18.10 5.20 18.25
N GLY A 13 17.73 6.47 18.37
CA GLY A 13 17.98 7.53 17.39
C GLY A 13 17.01 7.54 16.20
N SER A 14 15.98 6.68 16.18
CA SER A 14 15.02 6.62 15.08
C SER A 14 13.94 7.71 15.16
N LEU A 15 13.44 8.16 14.01
CA LEU A 15 12.38 9.15 13.95
C LEU A 15 11.01 8.50 14.16
N SER A 16 10.38 8.82 15.28
CA SER A 16 8.98 8.51 15.60
C SER A 16 8.12 9.77 15.43
N ALA A 17 6.90 9.63 14.93
CA ALA A 17 5.95 10.73 14.89
C ALA A 17 5.14 10.81 16.20
N PHE A 18 4.85 12.01 16.69
CA PHE A 18 3.98 12.27 17.85
C PHE A 18 2.83 13.18 17.44
N ASN A 19 1.61 12.89 17.87
CA ASN A 19 0.48 13.79 17.66
C ASN A 19 0.11 14.49 18.96
N GLU A 20 0.47 15.76 19.09
CA GLU A 20 0.20 16.61 20.26
C GLU A 20 -1.30 16.79 20.56
N GLU A 21 -2.19 16.64 19.56
CA GLU A 21 -3.64 16.72 19.76
C GLU A 21 -4.19 15.52 20.55
N PHE A 22 -3.53 14.35 20.46
CA PHE A 22 -4.01 13.08 21.01
C PHE A 22 -3.07 12.44 22.04
N GLY A 23 -1.80 12.85 22.09
CA GLY A 23 -0.79 12.34 23.02
C GLY A 23 -0.17 10.99 22.62
N GLU A 24 -0.25 10.60 21.34
CA GLU A 24 0.14 9.27 20.85
C GLU A 24 1.36 9.29 19.91
N CYS A 25 2.14 8.19 19.90
CA CYS A 25 3.33 8.01 19.08
C CYS A 25 3.11 7.00 17.93
N TYR A 26 3.25 7.47 16.69
CA TYR A 26 3.10 6.67 15.47
C TYR A 26 4.46 6.37 14.81
N SER A 27 4.76 5.07 14.70
CA SER A 27 5.80 4.44 13.86
C SER A 27 7.21 5.06 13.81
N SER A 28 8.18 4.31 14.35
CA SER A 28 9.57 4.32 13.86
C SER A 28 9.73 3.38 12.62
N LEU A 29 10.87 3.49 11.95
CA LEU A 29 11.29 2.70 10.78
C LEU A 29 12.45 1.71 11.07
N SER A 30 12.97 1.67 12.29
CA SER A 30 14.13 0.87 12.72
C SER A 30 13.75 -0.37 13.53
N GLU A 31 14.76 -1.13 13.95
CA GLU A 31 14.65 -2.35 14.77
C GLU A 31 14.10 -2.06 16.17
N GLY A 32 14.50 -0.93 16.78
CA GLY A 32 14.01 -0.49 18.11
C GLY A 32 12.50 -0.25 18.18
N ALA A 33 11.85 0.02 17.04
CA ALA A 33 10.40 0.27 16.96
C ALA A 33 9.52 -0.88 17.51
N LEU A 34 10.05 -2.11 17.54
CA LEU A 34 9.34 -3.27 18.08
C LEU A 34 9.41 -3.30 19.61
N SER A 35 10.61 -3.36 20.18
CA SER A 35 10.84 -3.38 21.64
C SER A 35 10.32 -2.12 22.31
N GLU A 36 10.51 -0.96 21.68
CA GLU A 36 9.95 0.32 22.15
C GLU A 36 8.42 0.27 22.19
N LYS A 37 7.73 -0.24 21.16
CA LYS A 37 6.26 -0.35 21.19
C LYS A 37 5.75 -1.40 22.18
N LEU A 38 6.50 -2.49 22.39
CA LEU A 38 6.20 -3.52 23.38
C LEU A 38 6.25 -2.94 24.80
N ALA A 39 7.33 -2.24 25.14
CA ALA A 39 7.53 -1.59 26.44
C ALA A 39 6.63 -0.36 26.66
N LYS A 40 6.30 0.41 25.61
CA LYS A 40 5.49 1.64 25.74
C LYS A 40 3.97 1.43 25.69
N HIS A 41 3.48 0.43 24.95
CA HIS A 41 2.03 0.22 24.77
C HIS A 41 1.52 -1.11 25.31
N ILE A 42 2.26 -2.20 25.08
CA ILE A 42 1.81 -3.55 25.48
C ILE A 42 1.95 -3.75 26.99
N ALA A 43 3.16 -3.68 27.55
CA ALA A 43 3.38 -3.98 28.96
C ALA A 43 2.56 -3.07 29.91
N PRO A 44 2.54 -1.72 29.75
CA PRO A 44 1.82 -0.83 30.67
C PRO A 44 0.30 -1.02 30.63
N ALA A 45 -0.26 -1.32 29.45
CA ALA A 45 -1.68 -1.62 29.33
C ALA A 45 -2.03 -2.95 30.01
N PHE A 46 -1.18 -3.99 29.91
CA PHE A 46 -1.41 -5.25 30.61
C PHE A 46 -1.23 -5.12 32.14
N GLU A 47 -0.39 -4.22 32.63
CA GLU A 47 -0.32 -3.88 34.06
C GLU A 47 -1.56 -3.12 34.53
N TYR A 48 -2.05 -2.15 33.75
CA TYR A 48 -3.31 -1.46 34.01
C TYR A 48 -4.49 -2.44 34.06
N LEU A 49 -4.59 -3.35 33.08
CA LEU A 49 -5.61 -4.41 33.04
C LEU A 49 -5.50 -5.34 34.25
N ARG A 50 -4.28 -5.76 34.62
CA ARG A 50 -4.01 -6.52 35.84
C ARG A 50 -4.55 -5.79 37.07
N SER A 51 -4.29 -4.48 37.21
CA SER A 51 -4.81 -3.67 38.32
C SER A 51 -6.34 -3.56 38.35
N LYS A 52 -6.99 -3.50 37.17
CA LYS A 52 -8.45 -3.46 37.01
C LYS A 52 -9.15 -4.80 37.20
N MET A 53 -8.42 -5.89 37.08
CA MET A 53 -8.91 -7.25 37.32
C MET A 53 -8.57 -7.76 38.73
N GLN A 54 -7.63 -7.10 39.43
CA GLN A 54 -7.29 -7.35 40.84
C GLN A 54 -8.21 -6.65 41.85
N SER A 55 -9.17 -5.84 41.40
CA SER A 55 -10.19 -5.24 42.29
C SER A 55 -11.36 -6.17 42.61
N ASP A 56 -11.47 -7.31 41.93
CA ASP A 56 -12.21 -8.48 42.40
C ASP A 56 -11.18 -9.54 42.86
N ASP A 57 -11.48 -10.24 43.95
CA ASP A 57 -10.43 -10.80 44.83
C ASP A 57 -9.89 -12.20 44.41
N SER A 58 -8.69 -12.50 44.89
CA SER A 58 -7.96 -13.78 44.91
C SER A 58 -7.25 -14.24 43.61
N GLN A 59 -5.92 -14.19 43.70
CA GLN A 59 -4.92 -15.08 43.07
C GLN A 59 -5.14 -15.58 41.61
N ALA A 60 -4.47 -14.87 40.70
CA ALA A 60 -3.88 -15.35 39.44
C ALA A 60 -4.79 -15.55 38.19
N LYS A 61 -4.68 -14.55 37.29
CA LYS A 61 -4.43 -14.73 35.85
C LYS A 61 -5.49 -15.52 35.05
N THR A 62 -6.64 -14.89 34.79
CA THR A 62 -7.29 -14.83 33.46
C THR A 62 -8.54 -13.96 33.49
N PRO A 63 -9.02 -13.45 32.34
CA PRO A 63 -10.40 -12.96 32.18
C PRO A 63 -11.45 -13.88 32.82
N PRO A 64 -12.38 -13.34 33.65
CA PRO A 64 -13.36 -14.16 34.36
C PRO A 64 -14.32 -14.83 33.38
N SER A 65 -14.31 -16.16 33.35
CA SER A 65 -15.01 -16.97 32.35
C SER A 65 -16.44 -17.35 32.76
N THR A 66 -17.30 -16.34 32.90
CA THR A 66 -18.75 -16.58 32.82
C THR A 66 -19.10 -17.14 31.44
N LYS A 67 -19.99 -18.14 31.38
CA LYS A 67 -20.36 -18.86 30.13
C LYS A 67 -21.06 -18.00 29.06
N SER A 68 -21.29 -16.72 29.34
CA SER A 68 -22.08 -15.75 28.57
C SER A 68 -21.27 -14.61 27.94
N ASP A 69 -20.00 -14.47 28.30
CA ASP A 69 -19.19 -13.28 28.03
C ASP A 69 -18.04 -13.63 27.07
N ILE A 70 -17.79 -12.77 26.09
CA ILE A 70 -16.70 -12.94 25.11
C ILE A 70 -15.63 -11.90 25.37
N TRP A 71 -14.37 -12.35 25.42
CA TRP A 71 -13.19 -11.50 25.59
C TRP A 71 -12.41 -11.39 24.28
N ILE A 72 -12.32 -10.18 23.74
CA ILE A 72 -11.56 -9.84 22.53
C ILE A 72 -10.34 -9.00 22.93
N LEU A 73 -9.17 -9.40 22.44
CA LEU A 73 -7.95 -8.61 22.52
C LEU A 73 -7.56 -8.06 21.15
N ASP A 74 -7.26 -6.77 21.11
CA ASP A 74 -6.72 -6.03 19.98
C ASP A 74 -5.27 -5.65 20.27
N ILE A 75 -4.33 -6.17 19.46
CA ILE A 75 -2.89 -5.87 19.52
C ILE A 75 -2.39 -5.26 18.20
N CYS A 76 -3.23 -4.49 17.51
CA CYS A 76 -2.87 -3.70 16.34
C CYS A 76 -2.12 -2.41 16.74
N PHE A 77 -1.34 -1.83 15.82
CA PHE A 77 -0.55 -0.63 16.06
C PHE A 77 -0.68 0.42 14.93
N GLY A 78 -1.34 1.54 15.19
CA GLY A 78 -1.27 2.76 14.40
C GLY A 78 -1.99 2.73 13.06
N LEU A 79 -3.08 1.98 12.92
CA LEU A 79 -3.84 1.87 11.67
C LEU A 79 -5.36 2.14 11.74
N GLY A 80 -5.95 2.34 12.93
CA GLY A 80 -7.35 2.80 13.04
C GLY A 80 -8.40 1.85 12.45
N TYR A 81 -8.16 0.54 12.48
CA TYR A 81 -9.04 -0.47 11.89
C TYR A 81 -9.61 -1.42 12.93
N ASN A 82 -10.71 -1.02 13.57
CA ASN A 82 -11.48 -1.89 14.47
C ASN A 82 -12.89 -2.19 13.93
N ALA A 83 -13.71 -1.15 13.74
CA ALA A 83 -14.98 -1.12 12.98
C ALA A 83 -15.85 -2.41 12.88
N PHE A 84 -16.36 -3.04 13.95
CA PHE A 84 -15.88 -3.15 15.33
C PHE A 84 -16.28 -4.54 15.89
N LEU A 85 -15.50 -5.10 16.80
CA LEU A 85 -14.30 -5.78 16.29
C LEU A 85 -14.74 -7.12 15.68
N SER A 86 -14.36 -7.35 14.42
CA SER A 86 -14.73 -8.55 13.66
C SER A 86 -16.23 -8.90 13.75
N ALA A 87 -17.10 -7.89 13.60
CA ALA A 87 -18.56 -8.00 13.56
C ALA A 87 -19.15 -8.92 14.66
N SER A 88 -19.05 -8.47 15.92
CA SER A 88 -19.55 -9.18 17.10
C SER A 88 -18.98 -10.59 17.26
N ALA A 89 -17.65 -10.72 17.17
CA ALA A 89 -16.94 -11.99 17.29
C ALA A 89 -17.36 -13.04 16.23
N PHE A 90 -17.54 -12.59 14.98
CA PHE A 90 -18.19 -13.34 13.90
C PHE A 90 -19.53 -13.95 14.32
N GLU A 91 -20.36 -13.10 14.94
CA GLU A 91 -21.69 -13.40 15.48
C GLU A 91 -21.70 -14.62 16.43
N TYR A 92 -20.93 -14.52 17.53
CA TYR A 92 -20.78 -15.54 18.59
C TYR A 92 -20.03 -16.83 18.17
N LEU A 93 -18.96 -16.70 17.38
CA LEU A 93 -18.05 -17.81 17.02
C LEU A 93 -18.77 -19.12 16.60
N LEU A 94 -19.61 -18.99 15.57
CA LEU A 94 -19.91 -20.01 14.55
C LEU A 94 -20.97 -21.08 14.92
N GLY A 95 -21.67 -20.95 16.05
CA GLY A 95 -22.83 -21.77 16.47
C GLY A 95 -23.84 -21.01 17.35
N GLN A 96 -24.98 -21.58 17.79
CA GLN A 96 -25.40 -23.00 17.76
C GLN A 96 -26.91 -23.18 17.48
N SER A 97 -27.26 -24.38 17.00
CA SER A 97 -28.57 -25.00 16.75
C SER A 97 -29.90 -24.28 17.08
N ASN A 98 -30.87 -24.44 16.18
CA ASN A 98 -32.31 -24.11 16.30
C ASN A 98 -33.07 -24.85 17.43
N THR A 99 -32.38 -25.44 18.41
CA THR A 99 -32.95 -26.40 19.40
C THR A 99 -32.66 -26.04 20.85
N GLN A 100 -32.11 -24.86 21.15
CA GLN A 100 -32.01 -24.32 22.52
C GLN A 100 -32.37 -22.82 22.55
N PRO A 101 -32.88 -22.29 23.69
CA PRO A 101 -33.23 -20.89 23.80
C PRO A 101 -31.99 -19.99 23.68
N LYS A 102 -32.17 -18.79 23.11
CA LYS A 102 -31.12 -17.77 23.07
C LYS A 102 -30.62 -17.49 24.50
N PRO A 103 -29.31 -17.35 24.73
CA PRO A 103 -28.78 -17.06 26.06
C PRO A 103 -29.27 -15.69 26.55
N ALA A 104 -29.29 -15.53 27.87
CA ALA A 104 -29.46 -14.21 28.49
C ALA A 104 -28.33 -13.26 28.07
N SER A 105 -28.59 -11.96 28.14
CA SER A 105 -27.76 -10.84 27.64
C SER A 105 -26.25 -11.11 27.59
N THR A 106 -25.72 -11.29 26.39
CA THR A 106 -24.28 -11.47 26.12
C THR A 106 -23.55 -10.15 26.35
N LYS A 107 -22.39 -10.22 27.02
CA LYS A 107 -21.46 -9.10 27.13
C LYS A 107 -20.25 -9.34 26.23
N LEU A 108 -19.91 -8.34 25.42
CA LEU A 108 -18.67 -8.29 24.66
C LEU A 108 -17.71 -7.37 25.42
N HIS A 109 -16.60 -7.92 25.90
CA HIS A 109 -15.53 -7.15 26.54
C HIS A 109 -14.38 -7.03 25.56
N ILE A 110 -14.06 -5.80 25.19
CA ILE A 110 -13.02 -5.49 24.22
C ILE A 110 -11.91 -4.74 24.94
N ILE A 111 -10.69 -5.26 24.82
CA ILE A 111 -9.48 -4.61 25.31
C ILE A 111 -8.70 -4.13 24.09
N SER A 112 -8.49 -2.82 23.99
CA SER A 112 -7.75 -2.16 22.90
C SER A 112 -6.67 -1.23 23.47
N LEU A 113 -5.52 -1.21 22.81
CA LEU A 113 -4.27 -0.61 23.29
C LEU A 113 -4.01 0.81 22.77
N GLU A 114 -4.85 1.32 21.87
CA GLU A 114 -4.79 2.67 21.27
C GLU A 114 -6.18 3.33 21.33
N LYS A 115 -6.27 4.67 21.41
CA LYS A 115 -7.53 5.37 21.73
C LYS A 115 -8.04 6.27 20.59
N ASP A 116 -8.31 5.66 19.43
CA ASP A 116 -8.80 6.40 18.27
C ASP A 116 -10.28 6.86 18.39
N ARG A 117 -10.46 8.19 18.44
CA ARG A 117 -11.77 8.85 18.47
C ARG A 117 -12.47 8.87 17.10
N ALA A 118 -11.74 8.88 15.98
CA ALA A 118 -12.33 8.84 14.65
C ALA A 118 -13.00 7.47 14.37
N THR A 119 -12.40 6.38 14.84
CA THR A 119 -13.02 5.04 14.84
C THR A 119 -14.29 4.98 15.69
N LEU A 120 -14.34 5.66 16.84
CA LEU A 120 -15.57 5.77 17.64
C LEU A 120 -16.69 6.50 16.88
N ASP A 121 -16.38 7.61 16.21
CA ASP A 121 -17.34 8.34 15.38
C ASP A 121 -17.81 7.53 14.15
N LEU A 122 -16.97 6.65 13.60
CA LEU A 122 -17.39 5.69 12.56
C LEU A 122 -18.31 4.59 13.13
N ALA A 123 -17.99 4.03 14.30
CA ALA A 123 -18.85 3.05 14.98
C ALA A 123 -20.24 3.63 15.31
N ARG A 124 -20.32 4.93 15.59
CA ARG A 124 -21.58 5.66 15.75
C ARG A 124 -22.48 5.55 14.53
N GLN A 125 -21.91 5.68 13.33
CA GLN A 125 -22.64 5.63 12.06
C GLN A 125 -23.12 4.21 11.75
N ILE A 126 -22.31 3.19 12.04
CA ILE A 126 -22.57 1.78 11.69
C ILE A 126 -23.75 1.17 12.47
N TRP A 127 -23.86 1.40 13.78
CA TRP A 127 -25.00 0.92 14.60
C TRP A 127 -26.01 2.00 14.95
N HIS A 128 -25.93 3.16 14.31
CA HIS A 128 -26.80 4.32 14.56
C HIS A 128 -26.86 4.69 16.06
N LEU A 129 -25.69 4.71 16.72
CA LEU A 129 -25.59 4.97 18.16
C LEU A 129 -25.96 6.44 18.45
N ASP A 130 -26.83 6.63 19.43
CA ASP A 130 -27.13 7.94 19.98
C ASP A 130 -25.93 8.53 20.74
N ASP A 131 -25.95 9.85 20.99
CA ASP A 131 -24.88 10.57 21.70
C ASP A 131 -24.53 9.96 23.06
N LYS A 132 -25.51 9.42 23.80
CA LYS A 132 -25.27 8.89 25.15
C LYS A 132 -24.54 7.55 25.07
N LYS A 133 -24.96 6.66 24.18
CA LYS A 133 -24.25 5.40 23.90
C LYS A 133 -22.84 5.63 23.40
N TRP A 134 -22.66 6.61 22.51
CA TRP A 134 -21.34 6.98 22.00
C TRP A 134 -20.42 7.53 23.09
N GLN A 135 -20.90 8.49 23.91
CA GLN A 135 -20.15 9.07 25.03
C GLN A 135 -19.82 8.03 26.12
N SER A 136 -20.73 7.08 26.35
CA SER A 136 -20.53 5.93 27.24
C SER A 136 -19.34 5.08 26.78
N LEU A 137 -19.32 4.62 25.52
CA LEU A 137 -18.19 3.85 24.97
C LEU A 137 -16.88 4.67 24.92
N ALA A 138 -16.95 5.95 24.56
CA ALA A 138 -15.79 6.84 24.52
C ALA A 138 -15.15 7.12 25.91
N SER A 139 -15.93 6.93 26.98
CA SER A 139 -15.46 7.01 28.38
C SER A 139 -15.11 5.64 28.99
N GLY A 140 -15.17 4.55 28.20
CA GLY A 140 -14.88 3.19 28.64
C GLY A 140 -15.99 2.54 29.47
N GLN A 141 -17.20 3.10 29.44
CA GLN A 141 -18.38 2.53 30.11
C GLN A 141 -19.09 1.51 29.21
N SER A 142 -19.86 0.62 29.83
CA SER A 142 -20.62 -0.42 29.10
C SER A 142 -21.91 0.16 28.50
N THR A 143 -22.25 -0.21 27.27
CA THR A 143 -23.42 0.28 26.52
C THR A 143 -24.15 -0.84 25.78
N SER A 144 -25.49 -0.80 25.75
CA SER A 144 -26.31 -1.76 25.00
C SER A 144 -26.32 -1.43 23.51
N LEU A 145 -25.88 -2.40 22.69
CA LEU A 145 -25.99 -2.34 21.23
C LEU A 145 -27.38 -2.78 20.77
N ASN A 146 -27.90 -3.86 21.37
CA ASN A 146 -29.25 -4.37 21.13
C ASN A 146 -29.82 -5.04 22.41
N GLN A 147 -31.06 -5.55 22.34
CA GLN A 147 -31.77 -6.18 23.48
C GLN A 147 -31.03 -7.36 24.14
N SER A 148 -30.13 -8.03 23.40
CA SER A 148 -29.38 -9.22 23.81
C SER A 148 -27.86 -9.01 23.89
N THR A 149 -27.35 -7.82 23.59
CA THR A 149 -25.89 -7.58 23.51
C THR A 149 -25.51 -6.22 24.09
N SER A 150 -24.60 -6.22 25.06
CA SER A 150 -23.87 -5.03 25.52
C SER A 150 -22.39 -5.12 25.19
N LEU A 151 -21.76 -3.96 25.01
CA LEU A 151 -20.34 -3.80 24.76
C LEU A 151 -19.70 -3.00 25.88
N THR A 152 -18.52 -3.42 26.31
CA THR A 152 -17.57 -2.59 27.07
C THR A 152 -16.27 -2.50 26.27
N ILE A 153 -15.74 -1.29 26.06
CA ILE A 153 -14.38 -1.10 25.56
C ILE A 153 -13.51 -0.61 26.71
N ILE A 154 -12.46 -1.34 27.03
CA ILE A 154 -11.45 -0.96 28.02
C ILE A 154 -10.24 -0.43 27.25
N TRP A 155 -10.03 0.88 27.36
CA TRP A 155 -8.87 1.58 26.81
C TRP A 155 -7.68 1.44 27.77
N GLY A 156 -6.52 1.00 27.26
CA GLY A 156 -5.25 1.12 27.97
C GLY A 156 -4.65 2.52 27.79
N ASP A 157 -4.42 3.27 28.88
CA ASP A 157 -3.81 4.60 28.80
C ASP A 157 -2.27 4.53 28.91
N ALA A 158 -1.62 4.33 27.76
CA ALA A 158 -0.16 4.37 27.64
C ALA A 158 0.42 5.76 28.01
N SER A 159 -0.33 6.85 27.80
CA SER A 159 0.17 8.22 28.02
C SER A 159 0.38 8.54 29.51
N SER A 160 -0.49 7.99 30.38
CA SER A 160 -0.40 8.21 31.83
C SER A 160 0.78 7.49 32.48
N VAL A 161 1.29 6.39 31.90
CA VAL A 161 2.48 5.70 32.40
C VAL A 161 3.77 6.33 31.86
N LEU A 162 3.79 6.71 30.58
CA LEU A 162 4.96 7.36 29.95
C LEU A 162 5.40 8.64 30.66
N LYS A 163 4.45 9.41 31.23
CA LYS A 163 4.76 10.63 32.01
C LYS A 163 5.58 10.37 33.28
N ASN A 164 5.54 9.16 33.84
CA ASN A 164 6.34 8.80 35.00
C ASN A 164 7.69 8.17 34.62
N LEU A 165 7.76 7.50 33.45
CA LEU A 165 8.98 6.81 33.01
C LEU A 165 9.97 7.70 32.24
N ALA A 166 9.51 8.81 31.66
CA ALA A 166 10.33 9.77 30.92
C ALA A 166 11.36 10.54 31.78
N GLN A 167 11.40 10.29 33.09
CA GLN A 167 12.29 10.94 34.04
C GLN A 167 13.69 10.29 34.10
N ASP A 168 13.80 8.98 33.81
CA ASP A 168 14.94 8.16 34.25
C ASP A 168 15.90 7.67 33.15
N LEU A 169 15.54 7.74 31.86
CA LEU A 169 16.32 7.14 30.77
C LEU A 169 17.02 8.18 29.86
N LYS A 170 18.35 8.26 30.02
CA LYS A 170 19.31 8.91 29.11
C LYS A 170 20.48 7.96 28.85
N ASN A 171 21.11 8.11 27.66
CA ASN A 171 22.25 7.32 27.16
C ASN A 171 21.81 5.89 26.72
N ASP A 172 22.46 5.17 25.79
CA ASP A 172 23.76 5.37 25.10
C ASP A 172 23.75 4.85 23.62
N PHE A 173 24.90 4.76 22.93
CA PHE A 173 25.03 4.64 21.45
C PHE A 173 25.40 3.24 20.82
N ALA A 174 24.89 2.99 19.60
CA ALA A 174 25.45 2.14 18.49
C ALA A 174 25.47 0.59 18.66
N SER A 175 25.66 -0.30 17.64
CA SER A 175 26.07 -0.17 16.21
C SER A 175 25.70 -1.38 15.29
N ASP A 176 25.70 -1.14 13.96
CA ASP A 176 26.12 -2.03 12.83
C ASP A 176 25.19 -3.03 12.05
N LEU A 177 25.68 -3.43 10.86
CA LEU A 177 25.03 -4.19 9.76
C LEU A 177 25.21 -5.75 9.90
N GLN A 178 24.73 -6.68 9.05
CA GLN A 178 24.17 -6.74 7.68
C GLN A 178 22.97 -7.72 7.58
N ALA A 179 22.42 -7.93 6.38
CA ALA A 179 21.27 -8.82 6.13
C ALA A 179 21.58 -10.06 5.28
N GLU A 180 21.27 -11.24 5.81
CA GLU A 180 20.40 -12.25 5.15
C GLU A 180 19.95 -13.35 6.12
N SER A 181 20.73 -13.66 7.17
CA SER A 181 20.29 -14.44 8.34
C SER A 181 19.35 -13.68 9.29
N LYS A 182 19.07 -12.40 8.98
CA LYS A 182 18.57 -11.40 9.93
C LYS A 182 17.23 -11.78 10.57
N SER A 183 16.29 -12.36 9.81
CA SER A 183 14.94 -12.68 10.31
C SER A 183 14.89 -13.72 11.45
N GLN A 184 15.76 -14.73 11.44
CA GLN A 184 15.87 -15.70 12.54
C GLN A 184 16.69 -15.11 13.71
N LYS A 185 17.78 -14.39 13.41
CA LYS A 185 18.55 -13.70 14.45
C LYS A 185 17.67 -12.72 15.23
N TYR A 186 16.86 -11.91 14.54
CA TYR A 186 15.92 -10.98 15.16
C TYR A 186 14.91 -11.66 16.08
N PHE A 187 14.40 -12.85 15.74
CA PHE A 187 13.46 -13.55 16.63
C PHE A 187 14.17 -14.10 17.87
N ALA A 188 15.40 -14.59 17.73
CA ALA A 188 16.21 -15.08 18.86
C ALA A 188 16.73 -13.92 19.75
N ASP A 189 17.12 -12.80 19.16
CA ASP A 189 17.45 -11.57 19.88
C ASP A 189 16.21 -11.05 20.63
N PHE A 190 15.05 -10.98 19.96
CA PHE A 190 13.75 -10.61 20.55
C PHE A 190 13.33 -11.52 21.72
N GLU A 191 13.36 -12.85 21.56
CA GLU A 191 13.01 -13.79 22.63
C GLU A 191 13.98 -13.71 23.82
N ARG A 192 15.27 -13.40 23.59
CA ARG A 192 16.25 -13.10 24.66
C ARG A 192 15.89 -11.79 25.37
N ASP A 193 15.84 -10.68 24.64
CA ASP A 193 15.68 -9.34 25.20
C ASP A 193 14.35 -9.24 25.97
N PHE A 194 13.28 -9.85 25.42
CA PHE A 194 12.00 -9.97 26.09
C PHE A 194 12.07 -10.85 27.35
N ALA A 195 12.86 -11.94 27.36
CA ALA A 195 13.02 -12.78 28.53
C ALA A 195 13.83 -12.10 29.66
N GLU A 196 14.79 -11.25 29.30
CA GLU A 196 15.55 -10.42 30.24
C GLU A 196 14.67 -9.32 30.85
N ASP A 197 13.88 -8.59 30.04
CA ASP A 197 12.97 -7.54 30.51
C ASP A 197 11.76 -8.07 31.32
N PHE A 198 11.20 -9.22 30.93
CA PHE A 198 9.88 -9.68 31.43
C PHE A 198 9.89 -11.03 32.16
N GLY A 199 11.06 -11.61 32.42
CA GLY A 199 11.26 -12.76 33.30
C GLY A 199 10.74 -14.09 32.76
N GLY A 200 10.92 -14.33 31.46
CA GLY A 200 10.50 -15.54 30.74
C GLY A 200 10.25 -15.26 29.27
N SER A 201 10.32 -16.29 28.42
CA SER A 201 10.17 -16.15 26.96
C SER A 201 8.86 -15.46 26.56
N PHE A 202 8.82 -14.85 25.38
CA PHE A 202 7.60 -14.26 24.85
C PHE A 202 6.49 -15.31 24.74
N ALA A 203 6.84 -16.54 24.37
CA ALA A 203 5.92 -17.68 24.37
C ALA A 203 5.32 -17.97 25.76
N GLU A 204 6.13 -17.98 26.83
CA GLU A 204 5.67 -18.22 28.21
C GLU A 204 4.84 -17.04 28.76
N TYR A 205 5.23 -15.80 28.49
CA TYR A 205 4.48 -14.60 28.86
C TYR A 205 3.10 -14.60 28.17
N PHE A 206 3.07 -14.88 26.87
CA PHE A 206 1.82 -14.93 26.11
C PHE A 206 0.95 -16.13 26.55
N ALA A 207 1.54 -17.26 26.92
CA ALA A 207 0.81 -18.36 27.57
C ALA A 207 0.17 -17.94 28.90
N ARG A 208 0.94 -17.24 29.74
CA ARG A 208 0.58 -16.85 31.10
C ARG A 208 -0.57 -15.85 31.15
N ASP A 209 -0.55 -14.85 30.26
CA ASP A 209 -1.41 -13.67 30.38
C ASP A 209 -2.48 -13.56 29.26
N PHE A 210 -2.38 -14.29 28.14
CA PHE A 210 -3.28 -14.16 26.99
C PHE A 210 -4.20 -15.39 26.77
N ALA A 211 -3.97 -16.52 27.45
CA ALA A 211 -4.76 -17.75 27.27
C ALA A 211 -6.26 -17.63 27.62
N GLY A 212 -6.69 -16.51 28.21
CA GLY A 212 -8.11 -16.23 28.50
C GLY A 212 -8.90 -15.53 27.38
N PHE A 213 -8.28 -15.11 26.28
CA PHE A 213 -9.00 -14.47 25.17
C PHE A 213 -9.61 -15.47 24.19
N ASP A 214 -10.79 -15.14 23.65
CA ASP A 214 -11.51 -15.96 22.66
C ASP A 214 -11.25 -15.50 21.22
N ILE A 215 -10.88 -14.22 21.04
CA ILE A 215 -10.38 -13.66 19.79
C ILE A 215 -9.12 -12.84 20.07
N ILE A 216 -8.10 -13.05 19.24
CA ILE A 216 -6.87 -12.24 19.21
C ILE A 216 -6.77 -11.63 17.81
N TYR A 217 -7.01 -10.33 17.70
CA TYR A 217 -6.82 -9.59 16.46
C TYR A 217 -5.34 -9.24 16.30
N GLN A 218 -4.68 -9.80 15.27
CA GLN A 218 -3.23 -9.85 15.17
C GLN A 218 -2.74 -9.17 13.88
N ASP A 219 -2.30 -7.92 14.01
CA ASP A 219 -1.55 -7.20 12.97
C ASP A 219 -0.11 -6.91 13.44
N PRO A 220 0.77 -7.92 13.51
CA PRO A 220 2.19 -7.66 13.62
C PRO A 220 2.65 -7.03 12.30
N PHE A 221 3.52 -6.02 12.41
CA PHE A 221 3.99 -5.19 11.30
C PHE A 221 4.16 -5.95 9.98
N SER A 222 3.71 -5.32 8.88
CA SER A 222 3.69 -5.89 7.54
C SER A 222 4.93 -6.73 7.23
N PHE A 223 4.75 -7.93 6.65
CA PHE A 223 5.77 -8.99 6.56
C PHE A 223 7.19 -8.55 6.12
N GLY A 224 7.31 -7.50 5.31
CA GLY A 224 8.62 -6.95 4.91
C GLY A 224 9.38 -6.17 5.99
N LYS A 225 8.70 -5.76 7.08
CA LYS A 225 9.28 -5.16 8.28
C LYS A 225 9.67 -6.22 9.32
N ASN A 226 8.72 -7.05 9.75
CA ASN A 226 8.94 -8.06 10.80
C ASN A 226 8.50 -9.48 10.36
N PRO A 227 9.25 -10.15 9.47
CA PRO A 227 8.93 -11.52 9.02
C PRO A 227 9.00 -12.57 10.14
N ALA A 228 9.72 -12.27 11.23
CA ALA A 228 9.82 -13.09 12.44
C ALA A 228 8.45 -13.38 13.09
N LEU A 229 7.62 -12.35 13.24
CA LEU A 229 6.26 -12.42 13.81
C LEU A 229 5.23 -13.09 12.86
N TRP A 230 5.70 -13.54 11.69
CA TRP A 230 4.97 -14.31 10.69
C TRP A 230 5.59 -15.70 10.44
N SER A 231 6.55 -16.10 11.27
CA SER A 231 7.27 -17.37 11.16
C SER A 231 6.40 -18.57 11.56
N GLU A 232 6.79 -19.76 11.07
CA GLU A 232 6.17 -21.03 11.45
C GLU A 232 6.31 -21.32 12.96
N GLU A 233 7.40 -20.84 13.58
CA GLU A 233 7.70 -20.99 15.01
C GLU A 233 6.81 -20.09 15.87
N HIS A 234 6.69 -18.81 15.53
CA HIS A 234 5.75 -17.88 16.16
C HIS A 234 4.30 -18.39 16.08
N PHE A 235 3.88 -18.91 14.91
CA PHE A 235 2.57 -19.54 14.79
C PHE A 235 2.43 -20.84 15.60
N LYS A 236 3.50 -21.63 15.81
CA LYS A 236 3.45 -22.81 16.72
C LYS A 236 3.28 -22.40 18.17
N HIS A 237 3.95 -21.33 18.61
CA HIS A 237 3.75 -20.77 19.96
C HIS A 237 2.31 -20.28 20.13
N LEU A 238 1.81 -19.45 19.21
CA LEU A 238 0.39 -19.03 19.19
C LEU A 238 -0.59 -20.21 19.15
N PHE A 239 -0.27 -21.28 18.41
CA PHE A 239 -1.11 -22.49 18.35
C PHE A 239 -1.11 -23.24 19.69
N ALA A 240 0.03 -23.36 20.38
CA ALA A 240 0.09 -24.02 21.68
C ALA A 240 -0.77 -23.31 22.73
N ILE A 241 -0.57 -22.00 22.88
CA ILE A 241 -1.04 -21.19 24.01
C ILE A 241 -2.50 -20.71 23.92
N SER A 242 -3.08 -20.71 22.72
CA SER A 242 -4.44 -20.21 22.49
C SER A 242 -5.55 -21.19 22.90
N LYS A 243 -6.73 -20.68 23.31
CA LYS A 243 -7.92 -21.51 23.57
C LYS A 243 -8.28 -22.39 22.37
N SER A 244 -8.93 -23.54 22.61
CA SER A 244 -9.51 -24.37 21.54
C SER A 244 -10.64 -23.67 20.74
N THR A 245 -11.18 -22.56 21.27
CA THR A 245 -12.11 -21.64 20.60
C THR A 245 -11.43 -20.50 19.84
N CYS A 246 -10.12 -20.30 20.01
CA CYS A 246 -9.46 -19.07 19.61
C CYS A 246 -9.50 -18.84 18.09
N LEU A 247 -9.94 -17.63 17.73
CA LEU A 247 -9.83 -17.04 16.40
C LEU A 247 -8.63 -16.09 16.36
N ILE A 248 -7.76 -16.25 15.36
CA ILE A 248 -6.79 -15.23 15.00
C ILE A 248 -7.24 -14.59 13.68
N THR A 249 -7.30 -13.27 13.64
CA THR A 249 -7.73 -12.47 12.48
C THR A 249 -6.59 -11.58 11.99
N SER A 250 -6.44 -11.47 10.66
CA SER A 250 -5.29 -10.80 10.05
C SER A 250 -5.59 -10.14 8.69
N TYR A 251 -4.86 -9.06 8.40
CA TYR A 251 -4.81 -8.42 7.08
C TYR A 251 -3.78 -9.04 6.12
N ALA A 252 -2.88 -9.91 6.61
CA ALA A 252 -1.72 -10.35 5.84
C ALA A 252 -2.10 -11.30 4.69
N THR A 253 -1.93 -10.84 3.46
CA THR A 253 -2.28 -11.57 2.22
C THR A 253 -1.17 -12.45 1.65
N ARG A 254 0.02 -12.46 2.28
CA ARG A 254 1.21 -13.18 1.82
C ARG A 254 1.04 -14.70 1.93
N LYS A 255 1.52 -15.44 0.92
CA LYS A 255 1.42 -16.91 0.88
C LYS A 255 2.22 -17.57 1.99
N GLU A 256 3.34 -16.96 2.34
CA GLU A 256 4.28 -17.37 3.38
C GLU A 256 3.61 -17.39 4.76
N VAL A 257 2.81 -16.36 5.07
CA VAL A 257 2.00 -16.27 6.30
C VAL A 257 0.99 -17.42 6.37
N LEU A 258 0.23 -17.60 5.29
CA LEU A 258 -0.77 -18.67 5.16
C LEU A 258 -0.13 -20.05 5.33
N ALA A 259 1.00 -20.31 4.68
CA ALA A 259 1.71 -21.58 4.77
C ALA A 259 2.25 -21.83 6.19
N ASN A 260 2.87 -20.82 6.82
CA ASN A 260 3.41 -20.95 8.17
C ASN A 260 2.33 -21.21 9.22
N ALA A 261 1.19 -20.50 9.16
CA ALA A 261 0.04 -20.77 10.02
C ALA A 261 -0.54 -22.18 9.79
N GLN A 262 -0.67 -22.63 8.54
CA GLN A 262 -1.16 -23.98 8.21
C GLN A 262 -0.24 -25.09 8.73
N LYS A 263 1.09 -24.92 8.65
CA LYS A 263 2.08 -25.87 9.19
C LYS A 263 2.07 -25.92 10.72
N ALA A 264 1.85 -24.79 11.37
CA ALA A 264 1.69 -24.70 12.83
C ALA A 264 0.43 -25.41 13.36
N GLY A 265 -0.51 -25.76 12.46
CA GLY A 265 -1.71 -26.54 12.78
C GLY A 265 -3.02 -25.78 12.56
N PHE A 266 -2.97 -24.45 12.39
CA PHE A 266 -4.17 -23.64 12.15
C PHE A 266 -4.85 -24.01 10.83
N LEU A 267 -6.18 -23.88 10.80
CA LEU A 267 -6.98 -24.01 9.59
C LEU A 267 -7.35 -22.61 9.10
N ALA A 268 -6.96 -22.33 7.85
CA ALA A 268 -6.97 -20.99 7.28
C ALA A 268 -8.15 -20.76 6.32
N TYR A 269 -8.79 -19.61 6.47
CA TYR A 269 -9.99 -19.22 5.74
C TYR A 269 -9.86 -17.81 5.17
N LYS A 270 -10.25 -17.62 3.90
CA LYS A 270 -10.34 -16.29 3.30
C LYS A 270 -11.78 -15.76 3.37
N LEU A 271 -11.90 -14.50 3.78
CA LEU A 271 -13.13 -13.70 3.72
C LEU A 271 -13.37 -13.16 2.31
N LYS A 272 -14.64 -12.94 1.95
CA LYS A 272 -15.09 -12.32 0.70
C LYS A 272 -16.27 -11.38 0.94
N GLY A 273 -16.42 -10.37 0.09
CA GLY A 273 -17.35 -9.25 0.27
C GLY A 273 -16.67 -8.02 0.88
N ASP A 274 -17.45 -7.03 1.31
CA ASP A 274 -16.94 -5.72 1.77
C ASP A 274 -16.02 -5.80 3.00
N PHE A 275 -16.16 -6.88 3.78
CA PHE A 275 -15.24 -7.26 4.85
C PHE A 275 -13.77 -7.36 4.43
N ASN A 276 -13.45 -7.54 3.14
CA ASN A 276 -12.07 -7.61 2.63
C ASN A 276 -11.30 -6.27 2.73
N ARG A 277 -11.96 -5.17 3.11
CA ARG A 277 -11.29 -3.92 3.55
C ARG A 277 -10.88 -3.93 5.04
N PHE A 278 -11.44 -4.87 5.82
CA PHE A 278 -11.45 -4.87 7.30
C PHE A 278 -10.83 -6.12 7.93
N CYS A 279 -10.69 -7.23 7.18
CA CYS A 279 -9.92 -8.42 7.53
C CYS A 279 -9.76 -9.27 6.25
N GLN A 280 -8.64 -9.97 6.05
CA GLN A 280 -8.37 -10.68 4.79
C GLN A 280 -8.15 -12.19 4.92
N GLU A 281 -7.61 -12.66 6.04
CA GLU A 281 -7.43 -14.09 6.33
C GLU A 281 -7.74 -14.36 7.83
N ILE A 282 -8.33 -15.53 8.10
CA ILE A 282 -8.69 -16.04 9.43
C ILE A 282 -7.90 -17.33 9.68
N PHE A 283 -7.38 -17.50 10.89
CA PHE A 283 -6.73 -18.73 11.36
C PHE A 283 -7.50 -19.28 12.58
N LEU A 284 -7.92 -20.56 12.50
CA LEU A 284 -8.71 -21.24 13.53
C LEU A 284 -8.01 -22.49 14.06
N LYS A 285 -7.96 -22.65 15.39
CA LYS A 285 -7.29 -23.79 16.04
C LYS A 285 -8.04 -25.12 15.83
N HIS A 286 -9.38 -25.11 15.81
CA HIS A 286 -10.21 -26.29 15.52
C HIS A 286 -11.47 -25.94 14.70
N THR A 287 -11.89 -26.85 13.83
CA THR A 287 -13.06 -26.69 12.92
C THR A 287 -14.36 -27.31 13.40
N SER A 288 -14.34 -28.11 14.47
CA SER A 288 -15.52 -28.83 14.99
C SER A 288 -16.66 -27.92 15.48
N LYS A 289 -16.39 -26.61 15.65
CA LYS A 289 -17.38 -25.60 16.02
C LYS A 289 -17.95 -24.79 14.84
N ILE A 290 -17.45 -24.98 13.60
CA ILE A 290 -17.95 -24.20 12.45
C ILE A 290 -19.17 -24.89 11.80
N SER A 291 -20.36 -24.36 12.05
CA SER A 291 -21.58 -24.75 11.32
C SER A 291 -21.47 -24.48 9.80
N ASN A 292 -22.15 -25.28 8.98
CA ASN A 292 -22.15 -25.09 7.53
C ASN A 292 -22.93 -23.84 7.10
N GLU A 293 -23.91 -23.42 7.92
CA GLU A 293 -24.67 -22.18 7.73
C GLU A 293 -23.78 -20.94 7.90
N ALA A 294 -22.92 -20.89 8.93
CA ALA A 294 -21.96 -19.81 9.12
C ALA A 294 -20.94 -19.72 7.97
N LYS A 295 -20.44 -20.86 7.46
CA LYS A 295 -19.54 -20.90 6.28
C LYS A 295 -20.20 -20.26 5.05
N SER A 296 -21.50 -20.50 4.87
CA SER A 296 -22.28 -19.93 3.77
C SER A 296 -22.49 -18.42 3.93
N ARG A 297 -23.01 -17.97 5.09
CA ARG A 297 -23.26 -16.53 5.36
C ARG A 297 -22.01 -15.66 5.23
N LEU A 298 -20.88 -16.14 5.77
CA LEU A 298 -19.61 -15.41 5.78
C LEU A 298 -18.75 -15.69 4.53
N ASN A 299 -19.27 -16.43 3.55
CA ASN A 299 -18.59 -16.82 2.30
C ASN A 299 -17.16 -17.37 2.52
N LEU A 300 -16.99 -18.18 3.59
CA LEU A 300 -15.70 -18.66 4.06
C LEU A 300 -15.16 -19.75 3.14
N GLN A 301 -14.12 -19.42 2.37
CA GLN A 301 -13.46 -20.38 1.51
C GLN A 301 -12.27 -21.00 2.25
N VAL A 302 -12.36 -22.31 2.50
CA VAL A 302 -11.27 -23.14 3.03
C VAL A 302 -10.07 -23.00 2.10
N LYS A 303 -8.93 -22.52 2.59
CA LYS A 303 -7.68 -22.65 1.85
C LYS A 303 -7.27 -24.12 1.88
N PRO A 304 -7.08 -24.78 0.73
CA PRO A 304 -6.52 -26.14 0.74
C PRO A 304 -5.15 -26.10 1.43
N ARG A 305 -4.80 -27.18 2.14
CA ARG A 305 -3.40 -27.41 2.51
C ARG A 305 -2.61 -27.67 1.23
N GLU A 306 -1.44 -27.07 1.07
CA GLU A 306 -0.59 -27.31 -0.10
C GLU A 306 0.00 -28.74 -0.06
N SER A 307 -0.76 -29.71 -0.57
CA SER A 307 -0.31 -31.06 -0.86
C SER A 307 0.50 -31.10 -2.15
N SER A 308 1.64 -31.78 -2.13
CA SER A 308 2.57 -31.87 -3.25
C SER A 308 1.99 -32.53 -4.52
N LEU A 309 1.99 -31.76 -5.61
CA LEU A 309 2.22 -32.16 -7.02
C LEU A 309 1.29 -33.19 -7.73
N PHE A 310 0.97 -32.88 -9.02
CA PHE A 310 0.34 -33.73 -10.05
C PHE A 310 -1.11 -34.24 -9.79
N SER A 311 -2.13 -33.96 -10.61
CA SER A 311 -2.17 -34.28 -12.05
C SER A 311 -3.51 -33.93 -12.76
N LYS A 312 -3.47 -33.94 -14.11
CA LYS A 312 -4.56 -34.19 -15.10
C LYS A 312 -5.72 -33.17 -15.30
N GLN A 313 -5.92 -32.83 -16.58
CA GLN A 313 -7.00 -32.00 -17.13
C GLN A 313 -8.28 -32.81 -17.45
N LYS A 314 -9.44 -32.15 -17.60
CA LYS A 314 -10.53 -32.53 -18.55
C LYS A 314 -11.55 -31.40 -18.80
N LEU A 315 -12.23 -31.47 -19.95
CA LEU A 315 -13.30 -30.61 -20.52
C LEU A 315 -14.32 -31.54 -21.27
N PRO A 316 -15.44 -31.11 -21.92
CA PRO A 316 -16.07 -29.77 -22.11
C PRO A 316 -17.53 -29.75 -21.50
N ALA A 317 -18.69 -29.28 -22.04
CA ALA A 317 -19.12 -28.69 -23.33
C ALA A 317 -20.51 -27.95 -23.35
N LYS A 318 -20.56 -26.79 -24.04
CA LYS A 318 -21.56 -26.27 -25.04
C LYS A 318 -23.10 -26.17 -24.80
N CYS A 319 -23.65 -25.10 -25.44
CA CYS A 319 -25.02 -24.86 -25.98
C CYS A 319 -26.17 -24.40 -25.04
N ALA A 320 -27.18 -23.59 -25.46
CA ALA A 320 -27.31 -22.66 -26.62
C ALA A 320 -28.53 -21.67 -26.50
N LYS A 321 -28.45 -20.51 -27.19
CA LYS A 321 -29.45 -19.48 -27.61
C LYS A 321 -30.95 -19.74 -27.27
N SER A 322 -31.78 -18.78 -26.80
CA SER A 322 -32.07 -17.40 -27.29
C SER A 322 -33.00 -16.65 -26.28
N HIS A 323 -33.73 -15.52 -26.48
CA HIS A 323 -34.08 -14.63 -27.62
C HIS A 323 -34.30 -13.15 -27.14
N LYS A 324 -35.10 -12.33 -27.87
CA LYS A 324 -35.47 -10.90 -27.64
C LYS A 324 -36.68 -10.48 -28.52
N PRO A 325 -37.20 -9.22 -28.61
CA PRO A 325 -36.70 -7.87 -28.19
C PRO A 325 -37.12 -7.49 -26.74
N HIS A 326 -37.20 -6.25 -26.21
CA HIS A 326 -37.10 -4.83 -26.67
C HIS A 326 -36.72 -3.92 -25.44
N GLN A 327 -36.70 -2.57 -25.36
CA GLN A 327 -36.83 -1.45 -26.33
C GLN A 327 -35.83 -0.29 -26.04
N THR A 328 -36.23 0.79 -25.32
CA THR A 328 -35.50 2.08 -25.16
C THR A 328 -35.78 2.74 -23.79
N LYS A 329 -34.93 3.56 -23.15
CA LYS A 329 -34.04 4.64 -23.66
C LYS A 329 -32.72 4.82 -22.87
N HIS A 330 -31.66 5.19 -23.60
CA HIS A 330 -30.50 6.02 -23.20
C HIS A 330 -29.80 5.86 -21.84
N ALA A 331 -29.62 4.63 -21.39
CA ALA A 331 -28.29 4.12 -21.04
C ALA A 331 -28.13 2.73 -21.66
N LYS A 332 -26.89 2.26 -21.91
CA LYS A 332 -26.67 0.83 -22.16
C LYS A 332 -26.46 0.17 -20.79
N PRO A 333 -27.44 -0.55 -20.22
CA PRO A 333 -27.20 -1.30 -18.99
C PRO A 333 -26.14 -2.38 -19.26
N HIS A 334 -25.30 -2.67 -18.27
CA HIS A 334 -24.24 -3.65 -18.44
C HIS A 334 -24.80 -5.01 -18.90
N LYS A 335 -24.14 -5.62 -19.88
CA LYS A 335 -24.35 -7.03 -20.25
C LYS A 335 -24.31 -7.91 -18.98
N PRO A 336 -25.21 -8.91 -18.85
CA PRO A 336 -25.29 -9.76 -17.66
C PRO A 336 -23.99 -10.52 -17.36
N GLN A 337 -23.85 -10.97 -16.11
CA GLN A 337 -22.73 -11.81 -15.67
C GLN A 337 -22.61 -13.05 -16.58
N GLY A 338 -21.54 -13.08 -17.39
CA GLY A 338 -21.27 -14.13 -18.36
C GLY A 338 -20.71 -13.62 -19.70
N GLU A 339 -21.12 -12.43 -20.15
CA GLU A 339 -20.55 -11.85 -21.38
C GLU A 339 -19.22 -11.10 -21.14
N PRO A 340 -18.28 -11.16 -22.10
CA PRO A 340 -17.04 -10.39 -22.04
C PRO A 340 -17.28 -8.89 -22.23
N MET A 341 -16.51 -8.10 -21.49
CA MET A 341 -16.32 -6.67 -21.70
C MET A 341 -15.33 -6.47 -22.85
N ARG A 342 -15.73 -5.76 -23.91
CA ARG A 342 -14.91 -5.59 -25.11
C ARG A 342 -14.20 -4.25 -25.11
N ILE A 343 -12.88 -4.29 -25.02
CA ILE A 343 -12.06 -3.10 -24.85
C ILE A 343 -11.17 -2.84 -26.07
N VAL A 344 -10.93 -1.57 -26.36
CA VAL A 344 -9.83 -1.12 -27.22
C VAL A 344 -8.82 -0.40 -26.35
N PHE A 345 -7.54 -0.76 -26.46
CA PHE A 345 -6.48 -0.21 -25.63
C PHE A 345 -5.52 0.66 -26.44
N MET A 346 -5.48 1.97 -26.16
CA MET A 346 -4.62 2.95 -26.81
C MET A 346 -3.41 3.26 -25.94
N GLY A 347 -2.20 2.84 -26.33
CA GLY A 347 -1.01 3.07 -25.52
C GLY A 347 0.31 2.81 -26.25
N THR A 348 1.41 3.34 -25.73
CA THR A 348 2.70 3.36 -26.45
C THR A 348 3.92 2.93 -25.60
N PRO A 349 4.24 3.56 -24.45
CA PRO A 349 5.46 3.28 -23.69
C PRO A 349 5.36 2.03 -22.80
N ILE A 350 6.46 1.68 -22.11
CA ILE A 350 6.51 0.58 -21.13
C ILE A 350 5.46 0.73 -20.03
N PHE A 351 5.21 1.96 -19.54
CA PHE A 351 4.12 2.28 -18.60
C PHE A 351 2.78 1.69 -19.07
N ALA A 352 2.44 1.86 -20.36
CA ALA A 352 1.22 1.31 -20.94
C ALA A 352 1.20 -0.23 -20.96
N THR A 353 2.34 -0.87 -21.22
CA THR A 353 2.43 -2.34 -21.17
C THR A 353 2.24 -2.92 -19.76
N ILE A 354 2.71 -2.21 -18.74
CA ILE A 354 2.58 -2.62 -17.33
C ILE A 354 1.13 -2.42 -16.87
N VAL A 355 0.51 -1.26 -17.17
CA VAL A 355 -0.92 -1.01 -16.93
C VAL A 355 -1.77 -2.07 -17.63
N PHE A 356 -1.46 -2.42 -18.88
CA PHE A 356 -2.17 -3.43 -19.66
C PHE A 356 -2.10 -4.84 -19.06
N ASP A 357 -0.90 -5.33 -18.74
CA ASP A 357 -0.75 -6.66 -18.14
C ASP A 357 -1.40 -6.72 -16.75
N ARG A 358 -1.29 -5.65 -15.94
CA ARG A 358 -1.91 -5.60 -14.61
C ARG A 358 -3.43 -5.51 -14.69
N LEU A 359 -3.97 -4.71 -15.60
CA LEU A 359 -5.41 -4.61 -15.87
C LEU A 359 -6.02 -5.99 -16.15
N LEU A 360 -5.42 -6.74 -17.09
CA LEU A 360 -5.94 -8.06 -17.46
C LEU A 360 -5.87 -9.05 -16.30
N ALA A 361 -4.77 -9.08 -15.55
CA ALA A 361 -4.63 -9.96 -14.38
C ALA A 361 -5.62 -9.63 -13.25
N GLU A 362 -5.95 -8.35 -13.05
CA GLU A 362 -6.92 -7.91 -12.04
C GLU A 362 -8.37 -8.16 -12.47
N LEU A 363 -8.70 -7.99 -13.75
CA LEU A 363 -10.01 -8.38 -14.31
C LEU A 363 -10.20 -9.91 -14.24
N GLU A 364 -9.17 -10.70 -14.58
CA GLU A 364 -9.17 -12.15 -14.42
C GLU A 364 -9.36 -12.57 -12.94
N ARG A 365 -8.62 -11.94 -12.02
CA ARG A 365 -8.77 -12.15 -10.56
C ARG A 365 -10.16 -11.77 -10.03
N ALA A 366 -10.81 -10.79 -10.64
CA ALA A 366 -12.20 -10.40 -10.35
C ALA A 366 -13.24 -11.33 -11.02
N GLY A 367 -12.83 -12.29 -11.84
CA GLY A 367 -13.73 -13.14 -12.63
C GLY A 367 -14.40 -12.42 -13.80
N ARG A 368 -13.95 -11.21 -14.15
CA ARG A 368 -14.53 -10.39 -15.22
C ARG A 368 -13.89 -10.77 -16.55
N SER A 369 -14.62 -11.57 -17.33
CA SER A 369 -14.23 -11.87 -18.72
C SER A 369 -14.07 -10.57 -19.53
N CYS A 370 -12.95 -10.45 -20.24
CA CYS A 370 -12.53 -9.27 -21.00
C CYS A 370 -11.96 -9.71 -22.35
N GLU A 371 -12.36 -9.03 -23.42
CA GLU A 371 -11.93 -9.26 -24.80
C GLU A 371 -11.21 -8.00 -25.30
N VAL A 372 -9.91 -8.09 -25.59
CA VAL A 372 -9.15 -6.97 -26.15
C VAL A 372 -9.32 -6.98 -27.67
N LEU A 373 -10.28 -6.20 -28.17
CA LEU A 373 -10.61 -6.18 -29.60
C LEU A 373 -9.43 -5.70 -30.44
N ARG A 374 -8.78 -4.61 -30.05
CA ARG A 374 -7.63 -4.01 -30.73
C ARG A 374 -6.70 -3.31 -29.75
N VAL A 375 -5.41 -3.32 -30.06
CA VAL A 375 -4.44 -2.40 -29.46
C VAL A 375 -4.10 -1.31 -30.47
N ILE A 376 -4.17 -0.05 -30.06
CA ILE A 376 -3.81 1.11 -30.88
C ILE A 376 -2.53 1.72 -30.30
N THR A 377 -1.53 1.95 -31.12
CA THR A 377 -0.24 2.50 -30.68
C THR A 377 0.33 3.46 -31.72
N GLN A 378 1.39 4.21 -31.39
CA GLN A 378 2.03 5.08 -32.38
C GLN A 378 2.80 4.25 -33.43
N GLU A 379 3.09 4.87 -34.57
CA GLU A 379 3.93 4.28 -35.63
C GLU A 379 5.32 3.87 -35.11
N ASP A 380 5.92 2.86 -35.74
CA ASP A 380 7.31 2.43 -35.48
C ASP A 380 8.28 3.57 -35.80
N LYS A 381 9.33 3.75 -34.99
CA LYS A 381 10.23 4.91 -35.09
C LYS A 381 11.71 4.51 -35.04
N PRO A 382 12.61 5.29 -35.67
CA PRO A 382 14.04 5.08 -35.52
C PRO A 382 14.47 5.33 -34.07
N VAL A 383 15.14 4.36 -33.45
CA VAL A 383 15.64 4.44 -32.07
C VAL A 383 17.16 4.29 -32.01
N GLY A 384 17.78 5.06 -31.11
CA GLY A 384 19.22 5.04 -30.86
C GLY A 384 20.06 5.66 -31.99
N ARG A 385 21.39 5.72 -31.78
CA ARG A 385 22.33 6.32 -32.74
C ARG A 385 22.38 5.63 -34.11
N LYS A 386 21.93 4.37 -34.19
CA LYS A 386 21.85 3.60 -35.45
C LYS A 386 20.52 3.79 -36.20
N GLY A 387 19.57 4.55 -35.67
CA GLY A 387 18.29 4.85 -36.33
C GLY A 387 17.42 3.62 -36.62
N ILE A 388 17.57 2.53 -35.85
CA ILE A 388 16.89 1.26 -36.15
C ILE A 388 15.38 1.45 -35.94
N ILE A 389 14.59 1.20 -36.98
CA ILE A 389 13.12 1.22 -36.90
C ILE A 389 12.68 0.17 -35.87
N THR A 390 12.15 0.65 -34.76
CA THR A 390 11.83 -0.15 -33.58
C THR A 390 10.34 -0.05 -33.29
N PRO A 391 9.60 -1.17 -33.19
CA PRO A 391 8.19 -1.16 -32.82
C PRO A 391 8.01 -0.76 -31.36
N PRO A 392 6.99 0.04 -31.00
CA PRO A 392 6.75 0.44 -29.61
C PRO A 392 6.57 -0.74 -28.66
N PRO A 393 6.90 -0.60 -27.35
CA PRO A 393 6.65 -1.63 -26.35
C PRO A 393 5.23 -2.20 -26.39
N MET A 394 4.21 -1.36 -26.60
CA MET A 394 2.82 -1.82 -26.67
C MET A 394 2.50 -2.65 -27.92
N LYS A 395 3.13 -2.37 -29.07
CA LYS A 395 3.04 -3.23 -30.27
C LYS A 395 3.62 -4.61 -30.00
N GLN A 396 4.81 -4.65 -29.40
CA GLN A 396 5.48 -5.93 -29.06
C GLN A 396 4.62 -6.75 -28.08
N LYS A 397 4.11 -6.12 -27.02
CA LYS A 397 3.24 -6.75 -26.00
C LYS A 397 1.92 -7.28 -26.57
N ALA A 398 1.31 -6.58 -27.51
CA ALA A 398 0.07 -7.00 -28.15
C ALA A 398 0.27 -8.20 -29.09
N LEU A 399 1.31 -8.15 -29.94
CA LEU A 399 1.67 -9.24 -30.84
C LEU A 399 2.04 -10.53 -30.07
N GLN A 400 2.74 -10.41 -28.95
CA GLN A 400 3.03 -11.53 -28.03
C GLN A 400 1.77 -12.24 -27.48
N LYS A 401 0.61 -11.57 -27.47
CA LYS A 401 -0.68 -12.11 -27.02
C LYS A 401 -1.65 -12.40 -28.19
N GLY A 402 -1.19 -12.29 -29.43
CA GLY A 402 -2.02 -12.51 -30.62
C GLY A 402 -3.08 -11.43 -30.89
N ILE A 403 -2.93 -10.24 -30.30
CA ILE A 403 -3.89 -9.14 -30.42
C ILE A 403 -3.54 -8.27 -31.64
N GLU A 404 -4.52 -7.98 -32.49
CA GLU A 404 -4.33 -7.13 -33.67
C GLU A 404 -3.98 -5.68 -33.28
N VAL A 405 -2.94 -5.14 -33.93
CA VAL A 405 -2.37 -3.81 -33.63
C VAL A 405 -2.66 -2.83 -34.76
N LEU A 406 -3.22 -1.67 -34.42
CA LEU A 406 -3.44 -0.55 -35.33
C LEU A 406 -2.45 0.58 -35.03
N GLN A 407 -1.84 1.14 -36.08
CA GLN A 407 -0.89 2.26 -35.99
C GLN A 407 -1.32 3.44 -36.89
N PRO A 408 -2.48 4.06 -36.61
CA PRO A 408 -3.02 5.13 -37.45
C PRO A 408 -2.13 6.37 -37.40
N ARG A 409 -1.71 6.87 -38.57
CA ARG A 409 -0.94 8.13 -38.68
C ARG A 409 -1.76 9.34 -38.22
N ALA A 410 -3.02 9.41 -38.64
CA ALA A 410 -4.02 10.37 -38.17
C ALA A 410 -5.23 9.63 -37.56
N LEU A 411 -5.90 10.27 -36.61
CA LEU A 411 -7.19 9.81 -36.07
C LEU A 411 -8.32 10.48 -36.87
N ASP A 412 -8.42 10.16 -38.15
CA ASP A 412 -9.39 10.79 -39.06
C ASP A 412 -10.80 10.16 -38.96
N SER A 413 -11.73 10.66 -39.79
CA SER A 413 -13.10 10.17 -39.85
C SER A 413 -13.22 8.72 -40.33
N ALA A 414 -12.37 8.28 -41.27
CA ALA A 414 -12.36 6.92 -41.77
C ALA A 414 -11.86 5.94 -40.69
N PHE A 415 -10.80 6.30 -39.96
CA PHE A 415 -10.34 5.56 -38.80
C PHE A 415 -11.40 5.53 -37.69
N SER A 416 -12.06 6.66 -37.41
CA SER A 416 -13.15 6.74 -36.43
C SER A 416 -14.32 5.83 -36.80
N GLN A 417 -14.72 5.80 -38.07
CA GLN A 417 -15.81 4.96 -38.58
C GLN A 417 -15.45 3.46 -38.57
N ALA A 418 -14.22 3.10 -38.95
CA ALA A 418 -13.73 1.73 -38.83
C ALA A 418 -13.72 1.27 -37.37
N LEU A 419 -13.27 2.13 -36.45
CA LEU A 419 -13.26 1.85 -35.01
C LEU A 419 -14.70 1.72 -34.45
N ALA A 420 -15.64 2.55 -34.91
CA ALA A 420 -17.05 2.50 -34.51
C ALA A 420 -17.82 1.27 -35.04
N SER A 421 -17.30 0.58 -36.07
CA SER A 421 -17.86 -0.70 -36.53
C SER A 421 -17.61 -1.84 -35.54
N LEU A 422 -16.58 -1.72 -34.69
CA LEU A 422 -16.32 -2.63 -33.60
C LEU A 422 -17.33 -2.37 -32.47
N GLN A 423 -17.91 -3.43 -31.92
CA GLN A 423 -18.83 -3.32 -30.78
C GLN A 423 -18.06 -3.10 -29.47
N ILE A 424 -17.46 -1.92 -29.33
CA ILE A 424 -16.65 -1.53 -28.19
C ILE A 424 -17.56 -1.21 -26.99
N ASP A 425 -17.17 -1.72 -25.82
CA ASP A 425 -17.79 -1.39 -24.54
C ASP A 425 -16.96 -0.30 -23.81
N PHE A 426 -15.61 -0.31 -23.93
CA PHE A 426 -14.72 0.77 -23.43
C PHE A 426 -13.51 1.06 -24.33
N ILE A 427 -13.07 2.33 -24.37
CA ILE A 427 -11.78 2.74 -24.94
C ILE A 427 -10.86 3.15 -23.79
N LEU A 428 -9.75 2.43 -23.60
CA LEU A 428 -8.81 2.65 -22.51
C LEU A 428 -7.55 3.32 -23.05
N VAL A 429 -7.17 4.47 -22.50
CA VAL A 429 -6.05 5.28 -22.97
C VAL A 429 -4.96 5.35 -21.91
N VAL A 430 -3.73 5.04 -22.30
CA VAL A 430 -2.58 4.98 -21.39
C VAL A 430 -1.33 5.50 -22.10
N ALA A 431 -0.99 6.77 -21.86
CA ALA A 431 0.17 7.43 -22.45
C ALA A 431 0.28 7.26 -23.99
N TYR A 432 -0.86 7.34 -24.69
CA TYR A 432 -0.94 7.14 -26.14
C TYR A 432 -0.21 8.24 -26.94
N GLY A 433 -0.32 9.50 -26.49
CA GLY A 433 0.44 10.63 -27.04
C GLY A 433 -0.10 11.24 -28.35
N LYS A 434 -1.39 11.06 -28.63
CA LYS A 434 -2.17 11.85 -29.60
C LYS A 434 -3.46 12.31 -28.89
N ILE A 435 -3.97 13.50 -29.21
CA ILE A 435 -5.28 13.97 -28.73
C ILE A 435 -6.36 13.16 -29.45
N LEU A 436 -7.36 12.66 -28.72
CA LEU A 436 -8.50 11.94 -29.30
C LEU A 436 -9.53 12.96 -29.83
N PRO A 437 -9.97 12.87 -31.10
CA PRO A 437 -11.03 13.71 -31.61
C PRO A 437 -12.39 13.31 -31.01
N LYS A 438 -13.34 14.25 -31.01
CA LYS A 438 -14.75 14.04 -30.60
C LYS A 438 -15.38 12.79 -31.25
N SER A 439 -15.04 12.51 -32.52
CA SER A 439 -15.50 11.34 -33.27
C SER A 439 -15.07 9.99 -32.70
N ILE A 440 -14.01 9.94 -31.88
CA ILE A 440 -13.59 8.74 -31.14
C ILE A 440 -14.17 8.77 -29.72
N LEU A 441 -14.16 9.92 -29.06
CA LEU A 441 -14.74 10.10 -27.71
C LEU A 441 -16.23 9.71 -27.64
N GLN A 442 -16.95 9.81 -28.76
CA GLN A 442 -18.37 9.44 -28.87
C GLN A 442 -18.65 7.96 -29.20
N ILE A 443 -17.63 7.13 -29.47
CA ILE A 443 -17.82 5.71 -29.85
C ILE A 443 -18.22 4.87 -28.63
N ALA A 444 -17.46 5.01 -27.54
CA ALA A 444 -17.63 4.33 -26.27
C ALA A 444 -16.94 5.16 -25.17
N PRO A 445 -17.26 4.95 -23.87
CA PRO A 445 -16.58 5.63 -22.77
C PRO A 445 -15.06 5.53 -22.90
N CYS A 446 -14.43 6.70 -23.05
CA CYS A 446 -12.97 6.84 -23.13
C CYS A 446 -12.43 7.13 -21.73
N ILE A 447 -11.55 6.26 -21.23
CA ILE A 447 -11.01 6.31 -19.87
C ILE A 447 -9.48 6.39 -19.95
N ASN A 448 -8.89 7.41 -19.35
CA ASN A 448 -7.43 7.60 -19.32
C ASN A 448 -6.83 7.25 -17.95
N VAL A 449 -5.63 6.66 -17.97
CA VAL A 449 -4.77 6.49 -16.79
C VAL A 449 -3.74 7.62 -16.77
N HIS A 450 -4.03 8.68 -16.01
CA HIS A 450 -3.11 9.80 -15.84
C HIS A 450 -2.14 9.55 -14.68
N ALA A 451 -0.86 9.83 -14.89
CA ALA A 451 0.20 9.49 -13.94
C ALA A 451 0.54 10.63 -12.95
N SER A 452 -0.50 11.29 -12.42
CA SER A 452 -0.46 12.16 -11.23
C SER A 452 -1.79 12.10 -10.48
N ILE A 453 -1.84 12.75 -9.32
CA ILE A 453 -3.07 13.05 -8.58
C ILE A 453 -3.69 14.33 -9.18
N LEU A 454 -4.72 14.19 -10.01
CA LEU A 454 -5.43 15.31 -10.64
C LEU A 454 -6.17 16.16 -9.60
N PRO A 455 -6.36 17.47 -9.82
CA PRO A 455 -6.10 18.22 -11.06
C PRO A 455 -4.64 18.70 -11.25
N LYS A 456 -3.69 18.30 -10.38
CA LYS A 456 -2.28 18.63 -10.57
C LYS A 456 -1.67 17.91 -11.78
N TYR A 457 -0.79 18.62 -12.48
CA TYR A 457 0.12 18.11 -13.50
C TYR A 457 -0.57 17.47 -14.72
N ARG A 458 -1.64 18.09 -15.22
CA ARG A 458 -2.18 17.85 -16.57
C ARG A 458 -1.05 17.98 -17.61
N GLY A 459 -1.04 17.14 -18.64
CA GLY A 459 -0.04 17.19 -19.72
C GLY A 459 1.03 16.08 -19.69
N ALA A 460 2.22 16.43 -20.19
CA ALA A 460 3.08 15.45 -20.88
C ALA A 460 4.19 14.79 -20.04
N SER A 461 4.41 15.20 -18.80
CA SER A 461 5.47 14.63 -17.92
C SER A 461 5.12 14.69 -16.42
N PRO A 462 3.97 14.13 -16.00
CA PRO A 462 3.45 14.28 -14.64
C PRO A 462 4.31 13.61 -13.56
N ILE A 463 4.87 12.43 -13.85
CA ILE A 463 5.72 11.67 -12.90
C ILE A 463 6.98 12.47 -12.55
N GLN A 464 7.67 13.01 -13.57
CA GLN A 464 8.82 13.88 -13.35
C GLN A 464 8.45 15.12 -12.55
N GLN A 465 7.27 15.71 -12.83
CA GLN A 465 6.84 16.91 -12.12
C GLN A 465 6.51 16.64 -10.64
N MET A 466 5.95 15.48 -10.27
CA MET A 466 5.76 15.10 -8.86
C MET A 466 7.11 14.95 -8.12
N ILE A 467 8.09 14.26 -8.72
CA ILE A 467 9.44 14.10 -8.15
C ILE A 467 10.12 15.47 -7.98
N LEU A 468 10.07 16.34 -9.00
CA LEU A 468 10.68 17.67 -8.93
C LEU A 468 10.01 18.57 -7.87
N SER A 469 8.69 18.44 -7.71
CA SER A 469 7.90 19.19 -6.72
C SER A 469 8.09 18.68 -5.29
N ASP A 470 8.62 17.47 -5.11
CA ASP A 470 8.74 16.78 -3.82
C ASP A 470 7.38 16.53 -3.13
N ASP A 471 6.35 16.23 -3.93
CA ASP A 471 5.00 15.98 -3.42
C ASP A 471 4.99 14.83 -2.39
N SER A 472 4.35 15.04 -1.23
CA SER A 472 4.27 14.05 -0.13
C SER A 472 3.60 12.73 -0.51
N TYR A 473 2.90 12.70 -1.65
CA TYR A 473 2.32 11.50 -2.24
C TYR A 473 2.53 11.51 -3.76
N TYR A 474 2.97 10.38 -4.30
CA TYR A 474 2.94 10.09 -5.73
C TYR A 474 1.70 9.27 -6.05
N GLY A 475 1.12 9.40 -7.25
CA GLY A 475 -0.12 8.69 -7.55
C GLY A 475 -0.55 8.72 -9.01
N VAL A 476 -1.71 8.10 -9.23
CA VAL A 476 -2.39 7.98 -10.52
C VAL A 476 -3.86 8.36 -10.36
N SER A 477 -4.43 8.92 -11.42
CA SER A 477 -5.85 9.23 -11.52
C SER A 477 -6.43 8.51 -12.72
N ILE A 478 -7.54 7.81 -12.51
CA ILE A 478 -8.39 7.29 -13.60
C ILE A 478 -9.43 8.36 -13.88
N MET A 479 -9.54 8.81 -15.12
CA MET A 479 -10.46 9.88 -15.51
C MET A 479 -11.27 9.50 -16.76
N ALA A 480 -12.50 9.99 -16.85
CA ALA A 480 -13.21 10.06 -18.12
C ALA A 480 -12.53 11.10 -19.03
N MET A 481 -12.43 10.81 -20.32
CA MET A 481 -11.85 11.72 -21.30
C MET A 481 -12.92 12.62 -21.94
N GLU A 482 -12.50 13.85 -22.22
CA GLU A 482 -13.25 14.87 -22.96
C GLU A 482 -12.31 15.55 -23.98
N GLU A 483 -12.75 16.63 -24.62
CA GLU A 483 -11.96 17.35 -25.63
C GLU A 483 -10.83 18.21 -25.04
N GLY A 484 -10.84 18.47 -23.73
CA GLY A 484 -9.80 19.20 -22.99
C GLY A 484 -8.59 18.35 -22.59
N LEU A 485 -7.46 19.01 -22.33
CA LEU A 485 -6.22 18.35 -21.91
C LEU A 485 -6.30 17.95 -20.43
N ASP A 486 -6.55 16.66 -20.17
CA ASP A 486 -6.57 16.03 -18.85
C ASP A 486 -7.51 16.69 -17.82
N SER A 487 -8.60 17.32 -18.31
CA SER A 487 -9.58 18.08 -17.52
C SER A 487 -10.83 17.28 -17.12
N GLY A 488 -11.12 16.17 -17.81
CA GLY A 488 -12.34 15.37 -17.61
C GLY A 488 -12.48 14.73 -16.22
N GLY A 489 -13.72 14.37 -15.86
CA GLY A 489 -14.09 13.94 -14.52
C GLY A 489 -13.30 12.74 -13.99
N ILE A 490 -12.81 12.84 -12.75
CA ILE A 490 -12.04 11.81 -12.07
C ILE A 490 -12.97 10.67 -11.63
N LEU A 491 -12.66 9.44 -12.04
CA LEU A 491 -13.36 8.21 -11.69
C LEU A 491 -12.74 7.54 -10.45
N GLY A 492 -11.42 7.67 -10.28
CA GLY A 492 -10.69 7.11 -9.15
C GLY A 492 -9.29 7.68 -9.01
N VAL A 493 -8.71 7.56 -7.83
CA VAL A 493 -7.35 8.01 -7.50
C VAL A 493 -6.71 6.96 -6.59
N SER A 494 -5.48 6.57 -6.92
CA SER A 494 -4.65 5.73 -6.06
C SER A 494 -3.28 6.37 -5.88
N LYS A 495 -2.75 6.31 -4.65
CA LYS A 495 -1.51 6.99 -4.26
C LYS A 495 -0.63 6.14 -3.34
N ILE A 496 0.66 6.44 -3.36
CA ILE A 496 1.68 5.96 -2.42
C ILE A 496 2.30 7.18 -1.71
N PRO A 497 2.85 7.05 -0.49
CA PRO A 497 3.71 8.07 0.10
C PRO A 497 4.91 8.39 -0.81
N ARG A 498 5.49 9.59 -0.65
CA ARG A 498 6.80 9.90 -1.24
C ARG A 498 7.81 8.82 -0.90
N ASN A 499 8.60 8.43 -1.88
CA ASN A 499 9.81 7.65 -1.76
C ASN A 499 10.93 8.28 -2.61
N ASP A 500 12.13 7.71 -2.53
CA ASP A 500 13.29 8.14 -3.32
C ASP A 500 13.54 7.22 -4.53
N GLU A 501 12.47 6.65 -5.10
CA GLU A 501 12.54 5.94 -6.37
C GLU A 501 12.89 6.90 -7.51
N ASP A 502 13.74 6.47 -8.44
CA ASP A 502 13.96 7.19 -9.69
C ASP A 502 12.71 7.12 -10.58
N TYR A 503 12.65 7.95 -11.63
CA TYR A 503 11.53 7.92 -12.58
C TYR A 503 11.29 6.52 -13.18
N THR A 504 12.32 5.68 -13.35
CA THR A 504 12.17 4.32 -13.90
C THR A 504 11.41 3.40 -12.93
N ALA A 505 11.83 3.35 -11.68
CA ALA A 505 11.20 2.58 -10.62
C ALA A 505 9.79 3.12 -10.32
N LEU A 506 9.65 4.43 -10.09
CA LEU A 506 8.37 5.05 -9.79
C LEU A 506 7.36 4.89 -10.95
N SER A 507 7.82 4.96 -12.21
CA SER A 507 6.95 4.71 -13.38
C SER A 507 6.43 3.28 -13.41
N ALA A 508 7.22 2.28 -13.00
CA ALA A 508 6.75 0.90 -12.87
C ALA A 508 5.75 0.75 -11.69
N THR A 509 6.05 1.34 -10.53
CA THR A 509 5.19 1.33 -9.35
C THR A 509 3.83 1.99 -9.62
N LEU A 510 3.83 3.18 -10.25
CA LEU A 510 2.60 3.88 -10.64
C LEU A 510 1.84 3.17 -11.76
N ALA A 511 2.51 2.50 -12.70
CA ALA A 511 1.83 1.70 -13.73
C ALA A 511 1.12 0.48 -13.13
N GLN A 512 1.73 -0.19 -12.15
CA GLN A 512 1.09 -1.27 -11.39
C GLN A 512 -0.13 -0.77 -10.61
N LEU A 513 -0.02 0.42 -10.00
CA LEU A 513 -1.13 1.06 -9.28
C LEU A 513 -2.27 1.44 -10.23
N GLY A 514 -1.95 2.03 -11.39
CA GLY A 514 -2.92 2.46 -12.40
C GLY A 514 -3.65 1.32 -13.10
N GLY A 515 -2.97 0.19 -13.38
CA GLY A 515 -3.63 -1.01 -13.92
C GLY A 515 -4.62 -1.64 -12.94
N ALA A 516 -4.31 -1.62 -11.64
CA ALA A 516 -5.20 -2.15 -10.60
C ALA A 516 -6.41 -1.24 -10.35
N GLU A 517 -6.20 0.07 -10.23
CA GLU A 517 -7.29 1.02 -10.07
C GLU A 517 -8.19 1.05 -11.33
N LEU A 518 -7.61 1.00 -12.55
CA LEU A 518 -8.41 0.89 -13.78
C LEU A 518 -9.28 -0.37 -13.80
N ALA A 519 -8.78 -1.51 -13.34
CA ALA A 519 -9.56 -2.74 -13.24
C ALA A 519 -10.74 -2.61 -12.25
N ARG A 520 -10.54 -1.90 -11.13
CA ARG A 520 -11.63 -1.56 -10.19
C ARG A 520 -12.68 -0.68 -10.88
N ILE A 521 -12.23 0.41 -11.51
CA ILE A 521 -13.12 1.36 -12.21
C ILE A 521 -13.96 0.69 -13.29
N LEU A 522 -13.41 -0.27 -14.05
CA LEU A 522 -14.17 -1.02 -15.05
C LEU A 522 -15.16 -2.03 -14.45
N CYS A 523 -14.89 -2.58 -13.26
CA CYS A 523 -15.83 -3.45 -12.55
C CYS A 523 -16.97 -2.67 -11.88
N GLU A 524 -16.73 -1.41 -11.50
CA GLU A 524 -17.65 -0.54 -10.75
C GLU A 524 -18.25 0.59 -11.61
N PHE A 525 -18.01 0.61 -12.93
CA PHE A 525 -18.23 1.78 -13.79
C PHE A 525 -19.65 2.38 -13.71
N ASP A 526 -20.68 1.54 -13.73
CA ASP A 526 -22.08 1.97 -13.71
C ASP A 526 -22.54 2.57 -12.37
N THR A 527 -21.75 2.43 -11.30
CA THR A 527 -22.03 3.02 -9.97
C THR A 527 -21.14 4.23 -9.65
N ILE A 528 -20.14 4.53 -10.48
CA ILE A 528 -19.20 5.64 -10.28
C ILE A 528 -19.73 6.91 -10.94
N THR A 529 -20.02 7.93 -10.14
CA THR A 529 -20.23 9.30 -10.64
C THR A 529 -18.86 9.97 -10.85
N PRO A 530 -18.52 10.44 -12.05
CA PRO A 530 -17.26 11.14 -12.28
C PRO A 530 -17.21 12.46 -11.49
N LEU A 531 -16.16 12.67 -10.71
CA LEU A 531 -15.93 13.88 -9.93
C LEU A 531 -15.37 14.99 -10.83
N PRO A 532 -16.06 16.13 -11.03
CA PRO A 532 -15.53 17.25 -11.80
C PRO A 532 -14.22 17.78 -11.19
N GLN A 533 -13.28 18.18 -12.04
CA GLN A 533 -12.00 18.73 -11.57
C GLN A 533 -12.15 20.17 -11.09
N ASP A 534 -11.40 20.52 -10.05
CA ASP A 534 -11.31 21.91 -9.56
C ASP A 534 -10.24 22.67 -10.34
N GLU A 535 -10.69 23.47 -11.32
CA GLU A 535 -9.81 24.30 -12.16
C GLU A 535 -8.93 25.27 -11.35
N SER A 536 -9.35 25.71 -10.15
CA SER A 536 -8.53 26.59 -9.30
C SER A 536 -7.29 25.89 -8.73
N LYS A 537 -7.29 24.55 -8.73
CA LYS A 537 -6.19 23.69 -8.27
C LYS A 537 -5.43 23.04 -9.45
N ALA A 538 -5.83 23.31 -10.70
CA ALA A 538 -5.21 22.71 -11.87
C ALA A 538 -3.78 23.23 -12.09
N SER A 539 -2.87 22.34 -12.44
CA SER A 539 -1.50 22.69 -12.84
C SER A 539 -1.04 21.88 -14.05
N TYR A 540 -0.09 22.41 -14.81
CA TYR A 540 0.28 21.86 -16.12
C TYR A 540 1.77 21.48 -16.17
N CYS A 541 2.07 20.28 -16.64
CA CYS A 541 3.44 19.80 -16.86
C CYS A 541 3.79 19.81 -18.36
N LYS A 542 4.91 20.47 -18.69
CA LYS A 542 5.46 20.49 -20.06
C LYS A 542 6.25 19.20 -20.33
N LYS A 543 6.39 18.86 -21.61
CA LYS A 543 7.24 17.73 -22.03
C LYS A 543 8.71 18.06 -21.73
N ILE A 544 9.38 17.21 -20.95
CA ILE A 544 10.82 17.34 -20.66
C ILE A 544 11.65 17.39 -21.96
N CYS A 545 12.68 18.22 -21.97
CA CYS A 545 13.65 18.41 -23.05
C CYS A 545 15.08 18.10 -22.58
N LYS A 546 16.08 18.24 -23.46
CA LYS A 546 17.49 18.01 -23.08
C LYS A 546 17.97 19.04 -22.04
N ALA A 547 17.58 20.31 -22.19
CA ALA A 547 18.12 21.41 -21.38
C ALA A 547 17.74 21.32 -19.89
N ASP A 548 16.60 20.69 -19.57
CA ASP A 548 16.13 20.55 -18.18
C ASP A 548 17.13 19.78 -17.30
N GLY A 549 17.91 18.87 -17.90
CA GLY A 549 18.96 18.11 -17.23
C GLY A 549 20.24 18.89 -16.90
N GLU A 550 20.42 20.13 -17.40
CA GLU A 550 21.59 20.93 -17.08
C GLU A 550 21.55 21.39 -15.61
N VAL A 551 22.71 21.34 -14.94
CA VAL A 551 22.89 21.82 -13.57
C VAL A 551 24.15 22.68 -13.44
N ARG A 552 24.07 23.70 -12.57
CA ARG A 552 25.13 24.67 -12.28
C ARG A 552 25.37 24.82 -10.77
N PHE A 553 25.19 23.73 -10.03
CA PHE A 553 25.42 23.64 -8.58
C PHE A 553 24.69 24.74 -7.75
N THR A 554 23.44 25.05 -8.12
CA THR A 554 22.63 26.05 -7.41
C THR A 554 22.14 25.53 -6.06
N ASN A 555 21.44 24.39 -6.04
CA ASN A 555 20.84 23.83 -4.83
C ASN A 555 20.96 22.29 -4.85
N ALA A 556 21.55 21.72 -3.80
CA ALA A 556 21.78 20.28 -3.67
C ALA A 556 20.47 19.47 -3.74
N SER A 557 19.40 19.93 -3.09
CA SER A 557 18.10 19.26 -3.08
C SER A 557 17.43 19.26 -4.46
N GLU A 558 17.51 20.37 -5.19
CA GLU A 558 16.97 20.46 -6.56
C GLU A 558 17.73 19.53 -7.52
N ILE A 559 19.07 19.47 -7.40
CA ILE A 559 19.92 18.62 -8.24
C ILE A 559 19.69 17.14 -7.93
N TYR A 560 19.52 16.79 -6.65
CA TYR A 560 19.11 15.46 -6.23
C TYR A 560 17.77 15.04 -6.84
N LYS A 561 16.72 15.87 -6.71
CA LYS A 561 15.39 15.59 -7.30
C LYS A 561 15.43 15.54 -8.83
N LYS A 562 16.23 16.40 -9.50
CA LYS A 562 16.51 16.28 -10.94
C LYS A 562 17.14 14.93 -11.29
N SER A 563 18.02 14.38 -10.46
CA SER A 563 18.68 13.09 -10.71
C SER A 563 17.69 11.91 -10.72
N LEU A 564 16.72 11.93 -9.80
CA LEU A 564 15.62 10.96 -9.77
C LEU A 564 14.66 11.17 -10.96
N ALA A 565 14.21 12.41 -11.17
CA ALA A 565 13.20 12.74 -12.19
C ALA A 565 13.69 12.55 -13.64
N PHE A 566 15.00 12.71 -13.89
CA PHE A 566 15.59 12.66 -15.23
C PHE A 566 16.42 11.39 -15.48
N SER A 567 16.26 10.36 -14.66
CA SER A 567 16.79 9.03 -14.95
C SER A 567 15.82 8.24 -15.86
N PRO A 568 16.28 7.59 -16.95
CA PRO A 568 17.61 7.66 -17.53
C PRO A 568 17.80 8.88 -18.46
N TRP A 569 16.73 9.59 -18.83
CA TRP A 569 16.75 10.70 -19.79
C TRP A 569 16.06 11.96 -19.24
N PRO A 570 16.64 13.17 -19.42
CA PRO A 570 17.92 13.49 -20.09
C PRO A 570 19.20 13.02 -19.36
N SER A 571 19.09 12.53 -18.12
CA SER A 571 20.10 12.54 -17.05
C SER A 571 20.49 13.96 -16.60
N VAL A 572 21.10 14.07 -15.42
CA VAL A 572 21.74 15.31 -14.96
C VAL A 572 23.12 15.46 -15.61
N PHE A 573 23.47 16.68 -16.05
CA PHE A 573 24.76 16.99 -16.65
C PHE A 573 25.23 18.44 -16.42
N MET A 574 26.54 18.65 -16.44
CA MET A 574 27.19 19.97 -16.38
C MET A 574 27.28 20.60 -17.78
N PRO A 575 27.47 21.93 -17.93
CA PRO A 575 27.49 22.60 -19.24
C PRO A 575 28.51 22.06 -20.25
N ASN A 576 29.64 21.51 -19.78
CA ASN A 576 30.66 20.80 -20.59
C ASN A 576 30.19 19.41 -21.10
N GLY A 577 28.97 18.99 -20.78
CA GLY A 577 28.36 17.74 -21.22
C GLY A 577 28.73 16.50 -20.39
N ILE A 578 29.49 16.66 -19.30
CA ILE A 578 29.77 15.57 -18.35
C ILE A 578 28.46 15.24 -17.60
N LYS A 579 28.04 13.97 -17.64
CA LYS A 579 26.89 13.47 -16.88
C LYS A 579 27.27 13.09 -15.46
N ILE A 580 26.31 13.25 -14.55
CA ILE A 580 26.42 12.95 -13.12
C ILE A 580 25.41 11.85 -12.75
N PHE A 581 25.83 10.83 -12.00
CA PHE A 581 24.95 9.78 -11.49
C PHE A 581 25.27 9.43 -10.02
N GLY A 582 24.30 8.82 -9.33
CA GLY A 582 24.43 8.49 -7.91
C GLY A 582 24.61 9.75 -7.07
N ILE A 583 23.66 10.68 -7.20
CA ILE A 583 23.68 11.94 -6.46
C ILE A 583 23.01 11.70 -5.12
N LYS A 584 23.63 12.19 -4.04
CA LYS A 584 23.03 12.27 -2.70
C LYS A 584 23.23 13.69 -2.16
N VAL A 585 22.37 14.15 -1.24
CA VAL A 585 22.62 15.40 -0.50
C VAL A 585 23.61 15.10 0.62
N ALA A 586 24.74 15.81 0.65
CA ALA A 586 25.77 15.61 1.66
C ALA A 586 25.46 16.41 2.94
N GLN A 587 25.59 15.77 4.11
CA GLN A 587 25.36 16.39 5.42
C GLN A 587 26.60 17.19 5.87
N ILE A 588 26.87 18.30 5.18
CA ILE A 588 28.00 19.20 5.45
C ILE A 588 27.51 20.65 5.40
N GLU A 589 27.86 21.44 6.41
CA GLU A 589 27.66 22.89 6.38
C GLU A 589 28.48 23.52 5.24
N ALA A 590 27.82 24.17 4.29
CA ALA A 590 28.47 24.86 3.18
C ALA A 590 29.13 26.17 3.66
N ARG A 591 30.32 26.05 4.26
CA ARG A 591 31.15 27.19 4.68
C ARG A 591 32.01 27.66 3.50
N GLU A 592 31.75 28.89 3.04
CA GLU A 592 32.53 29.71 2.08
C GLU A 592 32.85 29.16 0.68
N ALA A 593 32.63 27.87 0.41
CA ALA A 593 32.92 27.24 -0.88
C ALA A 593 32.00 27.71 -2.04
N LYS A 594 32.54 27.71 -3.26
CA LYS A 594 31.85 28.17 -4.47
C LYS A 594 31.03 27.05 -5.14
N ALA A 595 30.01 27.43 -5.90
CA ALA A 595 29.19 26.49 -6.66
C ALA A 595 30.04 25.71 -7.69
N GLY A 596 30.05 24.38 -7.57
CA GLY A 596 30.85 23.47 -8.39
C GLY A 596 32.23 23.14 -7.82
N GLU A 597 32.60 23.72 -6.68
CA GLU A 597 33.89 23.47 -6.01
C GLU A 597 33.95 22.07 -5.38
N VAL A 598 35.03 21.34 -5.65
CA VAL A 598 35.28 20.00 -5.08
C VAL A 598 35.72 20.13 -3.62
N LEU A 599 34.88 19.68 -2.69
CA LEU A 599 35.15 19.66 -1.24
C LEU A 599 35.91 18.40 -0.82
N SER A 600 35.64 17.27 -1.46
CA SER A 600 36.31 15.99 -1.19
C SER A 600 36.43 15.16 -2.46
N ILE A 601 37.50 14.36 -2.56
CA ILE A 601 37.76 13.45 -3.68
C ILE A 601 37.11 12.08 -3.45
N SER A 602 37.09 11.57 -2.21
CA SER A 602 36.64 10.20 -1.90
C SER A 602 36.11 10.12 -0.46
N PRO A 603 34.78 10.15 -0.22
CA PRO A 603 33.71 10.27 -1.21
C PRO A 603 33.82 11.58 -2.02
N THR A 604 33.37 11.57 -3.28
CA THR A 604 33.38 12.79 -4.10
C THR A 604 32.24 13.70 -3.64
N ILE A 605 32.59 14.87 -3.11
CA ILE A 605 31.62 15.87 -2.63
C ILE A 605 31.87 17.20 -3.33
N VAL A 606 30.81 17.84 -3.80
CA VAL A 606 30.84 19.09 -4.57
C VAL A 606 29.88 20.11 -3.96
N ALA A 607 30.38 21.32 -3.71
CA ALA A 607 29.62 22.41 -3.14
C ALA A 607 28.55 22.95 -4.11
N CYS A 608 27.39 23.31 -3.57
CA CYS A 608 26.36 24.09 -4.25
C CYS A 608 26.21 25.46 -3.55
N GLN A 609 25.52 26.42 -4.17
CA GLN A 609 25.16 27.69 -3.49
C GLN A 609 24.26 27.44 -2.27
N LYS A 610 23.56 26.31 -2.24
CA LYS A 610 22.80 25.79 -1.09
C LYS A 610 23.11 24.31 -0.89
N GLY A 611 23.80 23.98 0.20
CA GLY A 611 24.23 22.63 0.55
C GLY A 611 25.36 22.09 -0.34
N ALA A 612 25.63 20.79 -0.24
CA ALA A 612 26.57 20.08 -1.09
C ALA A 612 25.97 18.75 -1.58
N ILE A 613 26.51 18.21 -2.67
CA ILE A 613 26.13 16.87 -3.16
C ILE A 613 27.30 15.90 -3.14
N GLU A 614 27.01 14.66 -2.77
CA GLU A 614 27.87 13.51 -3.05
C GLU A 614 27.60 12.98 -4.46
N ILE A 615 28.62 12.48 -5.15
CA ILE A 615 28.54 11.94 -6.51
C ILE A 615 29.23 10.57 -6.58
N ASP A 616 28.49 9.51 -6.92
CA ASP A 616 29.06 8.17 -7.10
C ASP A 616 29.83 8.04 -8.45
N GLU A 617 29.22 8.48 -9.56
CA GLU A 617 29.77 8.31 -10.91
C GLU A 617 29.75 9.59 -11.77
N LEU A 618 30.76 9.73 -12.62
CA LEU A 618 30.82 10.73 -13.69
C LEU A 618 30.99 10.06 -15.06
N GLN A 619 30.48 10.69 -16.12
CA GLN A 619 30.65 10.24 -17.50
C GLN A 619 30.97 11.41 -18.43
N ALA A 620 32.19 11.47 -18.95
CA ALA A 620 32.55 12.43 -19.98
C ALA A 620 31.86 12.12 -21.33
N PRO A 621 31.64 13.13 -22.19
CA PRO A 621 31.08 12.95 -23.53
C PRO A 621 31.75 11.80 -24.31
N SER A 622 30.93 10.86 -24.78
CA SER A 622 31.35 9.66 -25.54
C SER A 622 32.39 8.76 -24.85
N LYS A 623 32.46 8.79 -23.51
CA LYS A 623 33.19 7.80 -22.69
C LYS A 623 32.21 6.92 -21.90
N ASN A 624 32.74 5.86 -21.29
CA ASN A 624 32.00 5.07 -20.30
C ASN A 624 31.80 5.89 -19.01
N LYS A 625 30.89 5.45 -18.14
CA LYS A 625 30.86 5.91 -16.76
C LYS A 625 32.11 5.40 -16.01
N MET A 626 32.52 6.12 -14.97
CA MET A 626 33.51 5.68 -13.99
C MET A 626 33.23 6.33 -12.64
N ARG A 627 33.82 5.80 -11.56
CA ARG A 627 33.70 6.39 -10.21
C ARG A 627 34.19 7.84 -10.22
N ALA A 628 33.44 8.74 -9.59
CA ALA A 628 33.77 10.17 -9.61
C ALA A 628 35.17 10.45 -9.00
N SER A 629 35.53 9.72 -7.94
CA SER A 629 36.84 9.81 -7.29
C SER A 629 38.01 9.38 -8.19
N GLU A 630 37.77 8.50 -9.15
CA GLU A 630 38.73 8.07 -10.16
C GLU A 630 38.80 9.07 -11.33
N PHE A 631 37.64 9.60 -11.76
CA PHE A 631 37.54 10.65 -12.78
C PHE A 631 38.31 11.92 -12.39
N LEU A 632 38.24 12.30 -11.10
CA LEU A 632 38.99 13.44 -10.54
C LEU A 632 40.50 13.17 -10.57
N LYS A 633 40.93 12.02 -10.02
CA LYS A 633 42.35 11.64 -9.93
C LYS A 633 43.01 11.52 -11.30
N THR A 634 42.36 10.86 -12.26
CA THR A 634 42.87 10.68 -13.63
C THR A 634 42.96 11.99 -14.43
N ARG A 635 42.25 13.04 -14.01
CA ARG A 635 42.35 14.41 -14.55
C ARG A 635 43.23 15.36 -13.71
N GLY A 636 43.83 14.88 -12.62
CA GLY A 636 44.62 15.71 -11.71
C GLY A 636 43.82 16.76 -10.91
N ILE A 637 42.49 16.61 -10.85
CA ILE A 637 41.58 17.56 -10.19
C ILE A 637 41.76 17.45 -8.67
N LYS A 638 41.89 18.61 -8.00
CA LYS A 638 42.16 18.74 -6.56
C LYS A 638 40.94 19.31 -5.82
N ILE A 639 40.95 19.18 -4.49
CA ILE A 639 40.06 19.95 -3.61
C ILE A 639 40.24 21.44 -3.91
N GLY A 640 39.15 22.21 -3.94
CA GLY A 640 39.13 23.62 -4.34
C GLY A 640 39.04 23.87 -5.86
N THR A 641 39.06 22.83 -6.71
CA THR A 641 38.84 23.00 -8.16
C THR A 641 37.35 23.10 -8.48
N ASN A 642 36.94 23.94 -9.44
CA ASN A 642 35.55 24.02 -9.89
C ASN A 642 35.26 23.06 -11.06
N LEU A 643 34.27 22.18 -10.93
CA LEU A 643 33.84 21.25 -11.98
C LEU A 643 33.07 21.89 -13.15
N LEU A 644 32.73 23.18 -13.05
CA LEU A 644 32.18 23.95 -14.17
C LEU A 644 33.26 24.48 -15.13
N GLU A 645 34.55 24.32 -14.79
CA GLU A 645 35.70 24.88 -15.51
C GLU A 645 36.58 23.81 -16.22
N ILE A 646 36.11 22.54 -16.32
CA ILE A 646 36.87 21.34 -16.80
C ILE A 646 36.36 20.66 -18.07
#